data_AF-A0A6B3LWS1-F1
#
_entry.id   AF-A0A6B3LWS1-F1
#
_cell.length_a   1.000
_cell.length_b   1.000
_cell.length_c   1.000
_cell.angle_alpha   90.00
_cell.angle_beta   90.00
_cell.angle_gamma   90.00
#
_symmetry.space_group_name_H-M   'P 1'
#
loop_
_entity.id
_entity.type
_entity.pdbx_description
1 polymer ?
#
loop_
_entity_poly.entity_id
_entity_poly.type
_entity_poly.pdbx_seq_one_letter_code
_entity_poly.pdbx_strand_id
1 'polypeptide(L)'
;MFSTILKEVTSYFDRRALISAVFPSLVFWGLTLVLVVSHKMGWSTTLKGWEGLSGIIQGLLLIGFFVWVAFWSFLTINFRPALVRLYEGYWSELNPLIRILKRRRRRYWQQRWDKLDRSDRQLQELEEILTGEKIEYQQLRDSLVKSNQETQPDSNQAKFSEKTLSDKLNKLEKDLQSLKEEKITKEQLQELQNLGQQVRSWWQKLLQNLKEVRDDDKSVWNKHRDRLQQLTNNLKELVQRHFGEVEEERLRLNQEFFLYYPPHRDDVMPTQLGNILKAAERSVQERYQLDAILIWTRLQPALPNEFVQPMQDAKMSLDLMVTLSGYILLFGLPLSIWLSFQSSTILPWWISLVLVVLSIFLRFNVSLLLALSSLSLSWLISLKPTLLVSGFIQLQISITLTTAVLLAAWLSYQNAVQAAVAYGEKIKAAFDLYRWKALEGLHLQLPPNHQEERKMWQEVCGLLYRSYPPDPRYYRYVKQANTKDPVSELSPTFRLPVPKQTLPAYHLITADDIKEKEIPEAQVPGDALRHQSELIGYSPLQLLPANQPVSRFVLTEPKYLKDTMAVGIPATPAMTLGGNLKAGDVIDITLVPVAIESEPQPEPVTFSDILVLDVKLMQEKKSFAEQVSEQPFVVVIALPTVRRLEFATQSAGVTVLLTRKH
;
A
#
# COMPACT_ATOMS: atom_id res chain seq x y z
N MET A 1 -29.74 -26.37 47.65
CA MET A 1 -30.24 -26.82 46.34
C MET A 1 -30.48 -25.65 45.39
N PHE A 2 -31.32 -24.66 45.71
CA PHE A 2 -31.54 -23.49 44.84
C PHE A 2 -30.27 -22.68 44.54
N SER A 3 -29.42 -22.43 45.54
CA SER A 3 -28.13 -21.75 45.35
C SER A 3 -27.17 -22.54 44.46
N THR A 4 -27.20 -23.87 44.52
CA THR A 4 -26.38 -24.75 43.69
C THR A 4 -26.84 -24.72 42.24
N ILE A 5 -28.15 -24.89 42.00
CA ILE A 5 -28.75 -24.83 40.66
C ILE A 5 -28.60 -23.43 40.05
N LEU A 6 -28.79 -22.37 40.84
CA LEU A 6 -28.57 -21.00 40.38
C LEU A 6 -27.10 -20.75 40.01
N LYS A 7 -26.15 -21.30 40.76
CA LYS A 7 -24.72 -21.20 40.47
C LYS A 7 -24.32 -21.98 39.22
N GLU A 8 -24.97 -23.12 38.97
CA GLU A 8 -24.72 -23.99 37.80
C GLU A 8 -25.35 -23.41 36.53
N VAL A 9 -26.56 -22.85 36.63
CA VAL A 9 -27.23 -22.11 35.55
C VAL A 9 -26.49 -20.81 35.23
N THR A 10 -26.07 -20.04 36.24
CA THR A 10 -25.27 -18.81 36.02
C THR A 10 -23.87 -19.13 35.50
N SER A 11 -23.27 -20.27 35.85
CA SER A 11 -22.03 -20.76 35.25
C SER A 11 -22.18 -21.09 33.76
N TYR A 12 -23.38 -21.47 33.30
CA TYR A 12 -23.64 -21.73 31.88
C TYR A 12 -23.77 -20.43 31.08
N PHE A 13 -24.14 -19.33 31.73
CA PHE A 13 -24.25 -18.00 31.11
C PHE A 13 -23.07 -17.11 31.52
N ASP A 14 -22.00 -17.16 30.74
CA ASP A 14 -20.91 -16.18 30.84
C ASP A 14 -21.44 -14.74 30.70
N ARG A 15 -20.72 -13.73 31.22
CA ARG A 15 -21.12 -12.31 31.26
C ARG A 15 -21.70 -11.82 29.93
N ARG A 16 -21.09 -12.23 28.81
CA ARG A 16 -21.55 -11.93 27.45
C ARG A 16 -22.95 -12.45 27.18
N ALA A 17 -23.24 -13.70 27.54
CA ALA A 17 -24.53 -14.33 27.30
C ALA A 17 -25.65 -13.67 28.13
N LEU A 18 -25.35 -13.29 29.38
CA LEU A 18 -26.28 -12.56 30.23
C LEU A 18 -26.69 -11.22 29.60
N ILE A 19 -25.70 -10.42 29.18
CA ILE A 19 -25.96 -9.07 28.66
C ILE A 19 -26.59 -9.13 27.27
N SER A 20 -26.06 -9.94 26.35
CA SER A 20 -26.46 -9.87 24.95
C SER A 20 -27.62 -10.79 24.57
N ALA A 21 -28.09 -11.67 25.47
CA ALA A 21 -29.23 -12.56 25.20
C ALA A 21 -30.24 -12.57 26.36
N VAL A 22 -29.81 -12.81 27.60
CA VAL A 22 -30.75 -12.90 28.74
C VAL A 22 -31.46 -11.58 29.00
N PHE A 23 -30.71 -10.48 29.02
CA PHE A 23 -31.29 -9.16 29.25
C PHE A 23 -32.35 -8.77 28.18
N PRO A 24 -32.07 -8.84 26.86
CA PRO A 24 -33.09 -8.61 25.84
C PRO A 24 -34.32 -9.50 25.97
N SER A 25 -34.14 -10.81 26.22
CA SER A 25 -35.25 -11.74 26.39
C SER A 25 -36.09 -11.39 27.62
N LEU A 26 -35.46 -11.07 28.75
CA LEU A 26 -36.14 -10.70 29.98
C LEU A 26 -36.97 -9.42 29.80
N VAL A 27 -36.37 -8.38 29.22
CA VAL A 27 -37.06 -7.10 28.95
C VAL A 27 -38.21 -7.32 27.99
N PHE A 28 -38.01 -8.06 26.91
CA PHE A 28 -39.05 -8.33 25.93
C PHE A 28 -40.24 -9.09 26.53
N TRP A 29 -39.99 -10.21 27.20
CA TRP A 29 -41.07 -11.02 27.79
C TRP A 29 -41.73 -10.31 28.97
N GLY A 30 -40.98 -9.54 29.76
CA GLY A 30 -41.51 -8.70 30.83
C GLY A 30 -42.43 -7.61 30.31
N LEU A 31 -42.03 -6.86 29.28
CA LEU A 31 -42.88 -5.85 28.64
C LEU A 31 -44.12 -6.47 27.99
N THR A 32 -43.98 -7.64 27.37
CA THR A 32 -45.12 -8.38 26.82
C THR A 32 -46.11 -8.78 27.92
N LEU A 33 -45.63 -9.30 29.04
CA LEU A 33 -46.47 -9.64 30.20
C LEU A 33 -47.19 -8.40 30.73
N VAL A 34 -46.47 -7.29 30.91
CA VAL A 34 -47.02 -5.99 31.33
C VAL A 34 -48.14 -5.54 30.40
N LEU A 35 -47.94 -5.60 29.07
CA LEU A 35 -48.94 -5.21 28.08
C LEU A 35 -50.19 -6.11 28.12
N VAL A 36 -50.00 -7.43 28.22
CA VAL A 36 -51.10 -8.39 28.32
C VAL A 36 -51.91 -8.17 29.60
N VAL A 37 -51.24 -7.98 30.74
CA VAL A 37 -51.90 -7.68 32.03
C VAL A 37 -52.65 -6.36 31.94
N SER A 38 -52.04 -5.32 31.38
CA SER A 38 -52.65 -3.99 31.28
C SER A 38 -53.91 -3.99 30.44
N HIS A 39 -53.95 -4.77 29.35
CA HIS A 39 -55.01 -4.67 28.34
C HIS A 39 -56.07 -5.78 28.39
N LYS A 40 -55.72 -7.00 28.82
CA LYS A 40 -56.68 -8.12 28.91
C LYS A 40 -57.23 -8.37 30.31
N MET A 41 -56.38 -8.27 31.33
CA MET A 41 -56.73 -8.74 32.68
C MET A 41 -56.99 -7.61 33.68
N GLY A 42 -56.33 -6.46 33.49
CA GLY A 42 -56.32 -5.35 34.44
C GLY A 42 -55.40 -5.60 35.63
N TRP A 43 -54.70 -4.56 36.09
CA TRP A 43 -53.73 -4.66 37.19
C TRP A 43 -54.38 -5.06 38.52
N SER A 44 -55.53 -4.49 38.85
CA SER A 44 -56.23 -4.76 40.11
C SER A 44 -56.70 -6.22 40.21
N THR A 45 -57.28 -6.77 39.13
CA THR A 45 -57.72 -8.16 39.06
C THR A 45 -56.52 -9.12 39.12
N THR A 46 -55.46 -8.79 38.41
CA THR A 46 -54.24 -9.63 38.35
C THR A 46 -53.54 -9.67 39.71
N LEU A 47 -53.40 -8.54 40.39
CA LEU A 47 -52.77 -8.47 41.72
C LEU A 47 -53.60 -9.23 42.77
N LYS A 48 -54.93 -9.07 42.78
CA LYS A 48 -55.81 -9.85 43.66
C LYS A 48 -55.73 -11.35 43.37
N GLY A 49 -55.68 -11.73 42.08
CA GLY A 49 -55.49 -13.11 41.66
C GLY A 49 -54.14 -13.67 42.10
N TRP A 50 -53.08 -12.87 42.01
CA TRP A 50 -51.74 -13.23 42.46
C TRP A 50 -51.68 -13.43 43.97
N GLU A 51 -52.20 -12.49 44.76
CA GLU A 51 -52.25 -12.56 46.23
C GLU A 51 -53.09 -13.75 46.72
N GLY A 52 -54.08 -14.19 45.96
CA GLY A 52 -54.89 -15.37 46.25
C GLY A 52 -54.19 -16.72 45.99
N LEU A 53 -53.03 -16.74 45.31
CA LEU A 53 -52.28 -17.97 45.05
C LEU A 53 -51.42 -18.36 46.26
N SER A 54 -51.25 -19.67 46.47
CA SER A 54 -50.30 -20.15 47.47
C SER A 54 -48.87 -19.74 47.09
N GLY A 55 -48.01 -19.49 48.09
CA GLY A 55 -46.62 -19.12 47.85
C GLY A 55 -45.84 -20.13 46.99
N ILE A 56 -46.23 -21.41 47.04
CA ILE A 56 -45.66 -22.46 46.18
C ILE A 56 -46.00 -22.21 44.71
N ILE A 57 -47.27 -21.90 44.40
CA ILE A 57 -47.71 -21.65 43.01
C ILE A 57 -47.09 -20.35 42.49
N GLN A 58 -47.05 -19.29 43.31
CA GLN A 58 -46.35 -18.04 42.96
C GLN A 58 -44.88 -18.31 42.61
N GLY A 59 -44.18 -19.11 43.44
CA GLY A 59 -42.80 -19.53 43.19
C GLY A 59 -42.65 -20.31 41.88
N LEU A 60 -43.54 -21.28 41.62
CA LEU A 60 -43.52 -22.06 40.38
C LEU A 60 -43.76 -21.20 39.13
N LEU A 61 -44.66 -20.21 39.19
CA LEU A 61 -44.90 -19.28 38.08
C LEU A 61 -43.69 -18.39 37.79
N LEU A 62 -43.03 -17.87 38.83
CA LEU A 62 -41.79 -17.10 38.68
C LEU A 62 -40.68 -17.97 38.08
N ILE A 63 -40.48 -19.19 38.59
CA ILE A 63 -39.51 -20.12 38.03
C ILE A 63 -39.84 -20.44 36.57
N GLY A 64 -41.10 -20.72 36.25
CA GLY A 64 -41.56 -20.97 34.89
C GLY A 64 -41.26 -19.81 33.94
N PHE A 65 -41.47 -18.57 34.38
CA PHE A 65 -41.11 -17.37 33.61
C PHE A 65 -39.61 -17.26 33.37
N PHE A 66 -38.78 -17.49 34.39
CA PHE A 66 -37.32 -17.46 34.20
C PHE A 66 -36.81 -18.61 33.32
N VAL A 67 -37.41 -19.80 33.39
CA VAL A 67 -37.13 -20.91 32.48
C VAL A 67 -37.51 -20.54 31.04
N TRP A 68 -38.65 -19.87 30.84
CA TRP A 68 -39.07 -19.37 29.53
C TRP A 68 -38.09 -18.33 28.97
N VAL A 69 -37.68 -17.37 29.80
CA VAL A 69 -36.66 -16.38 29.42
C VAL A 69 -35.35 -17.09 29.06
N ALA A 70 -34.87 -18.01 29.90
CA ALA A 70 -33.65 -18.77 29.65
C ALA A 70 -33.71 -19.58 28.36
N PHE A 71 -34.86 -20.21 28.06
CA PHE A 71 -35.09 -20.93 26.80
C PHE A 71 -34.94 -20.00 25.58
N TRP A 72 -35.58 -18.84 25.59
CA TRP A 72 -35.46 -17.86 24.49
C TRP A 72 -34.05 -17.27 24.38
N SER A 73 -33.37 -17.07 25.50
CA SER A 73 -31.98 -16.62 25.50
C SER A 73 -31.05 -17.68 24.92
N PHE A 74 -31.24 -18.96 25.26
CA PHE A 74 -30.51 -20.07 24.66
C PHE A 74 -30.74 -20.15 23.16
N LEU A 75 -32.00 -20.07 22.71
CA LEU A 75 -32.34 -20.03 21.28
C LEU A 75 -31.60 -18.87 20.59
N THR A 76 -31.60 -17.70 21.21
CA THR A 76 -30.92 -16.51 20.68
C THR A 76 -29.43 -16.70 20.53
N ILE A 77 -28.76 -17.30 21.50
CA ILE A 77 -27.32 -17.58 21.44
C ILE A 77 -27.01 -18.50 20.24
N ASN A 78 -27.82 -19.54 20.03
CA ASN A 78 -27.62 -20.50 18.95
C ASN A 78 -27.94 -19.93 17.55
N PHE A 79 -28.98 -19.10 17.44
CA PHE A 79 -29.36 -18.47 16.17
C PHE A 79 -28.64 -17.15 15.88
N ARG A 80 -27.88 -16.60 16.84
CA ARG A 80 -27.15 -15.34 16.69
C ARG A 80 -26.20 -15.33 15.50
N PRO A 81 -25.38 -16.35 15.21
CA PRO A 81 -24.51 -16.32 14.03
C PRO A 81 -25.30 -16.16 12.74
N ALA A 82 -26.46 -16.82 12.62
CA ALA A 82 -27.34 -16.66 11.46
C ALA A 82 -27.94 -15.25 11.37
N LEU A 83 -28.35 -14.69 12.51
CA LEU A 83 -28.84 -13.32 12.61
C LEU A 83 -27.76 -12.30 12.22
N VAL A 84 -26.54 -12.43 12.74
CA VAL A 84 -25.41 -11.55 12.38
C VAL A 84 -25.10 -11.68 10.87
N ARG A 85 -25.05 -12.90 10.32
CA ARG A 85 -24.84 -13.12 8.88
C ARG A 85 -25.94 -12.48 8.01
N LEU A 86 -27.19 -12.50 8.47
CA LEU A 86 -28.30 -11.81 7.80
C LEU A 86 -28.06 -10.29 7.76
N TYR A 87 -27.64 -9.71 8.88
CA TYR A 87 -27.33 -8.28 8.98
C TYR A 87 -26.03 -7.87 8.27
N GLU A 88 -25.06 -8.78 8.14
CA GLU A 88 -23.86 -8.61 7.31
C GLU A 88 -24.20 -8.63 5.81
N GLY A 89 -25.30 -9.28 5.42
CA GLY A 89 -25.71 -9.34 4.02
C GLY A 89 -25.44 -10.66 3.31
N TYR A 90 -25.14 -11.73 4.06
CA TYR A 90 -25.04 -13.10 3.55
C TYR A 90 -26.44 -13.68 3.27
N TRP A 91 -27.17 -13.03 2.37
CA TRP A 91 -28.51 -13.44 1.97
C TRP A 91 -28.45 -14.61 0.98
N SER A 92 -29.28 -15.61 1.22
CA SER A 92 -29.43 -16.79 0.34
C SER A 92 -29.91 -16.37 -1.04
N GLU A 93 -29.22 -16.84 -2.08
CA GLU A 93 -29.56 -16.51 -3.48
C GLU A 93 -30.57 -17.50 -4.09
N LEU A 94 -31.05 -18.47 -3.31
CA LEU A 94 -32.04 -19.45 -3.75
C LEU A 94 -33.34 -18.78 -4.22
N ASN A 95 -33.75 -17.68 -3.57
CA ASN A 95 -34.94 -16.93 -3.95
C ASN A 95 -34.59 -15.81 -4.97
N PRO A 96 -35.24 -15.77 -6.16
CA PRO A 96 -35.03 -14.73 -7.17
C PRO A 96 -35.20 -13.29 -6.64
N LEU A 97 -36.17 -13.05 -5.75
CA LEU A 97 -36.43 -11.71 -5.20
C LEU A 97 -35.27 -11.24 -4.31
N ILE A 98 -34.77 -12.12 -3.45
CA ILE A 98 -33.64 -11.83 -2.55
C ILE A 98 -32.38 -11.57 -3.37
N ARG A 99 -32.16 -12.33 -4.45
CA ARG A 99 -31.04 -12.12 -5.37
C ARG A 99 -31.09 -10.76 -6.06
N ILE A 100 -32.27 -10.31 -6.52
CA ILE A 100 -32.44 -8.97 -7.11
C ILE A 100 -32.15 -7.89 -6.05
N LEU A 101 -32.70 -8.05 -4.84
CA LEU A 101 -32.48 -7.10 -3.73
C LEU A 101 -31.00 -7.02 -3.34
N LYS A 102 -30.33 -8.16 -3.20
CA LYS A 102 -28.88 -8.28 -2.92
C LYS A 102 -28.07 -7.54 -3.97
N ARG A 103 -28.34 -7.78 -5.25
CA ARG A 103 -27.66 -7.10 -6.37
C ARG A 103 -27.90 -5.59 -6.35
N ARG A 104 -29.14 -5.14 -6.15
CA ARG A 104 -29.48 -3.71 -6.07
C ARG A 104 -28.75 -3.03 -4.91
N ARG A 105 -28.77 -3.65 -3.73
CA ARG A 105 -28.09 -3.14 -2.52
C ARG A 105 -26.58 -3.14 -2.66
N ARG A 106 -25.99 -4.20 -3.21
CA ARG A 106 -24.55 -4.27 -3.48
C ARG A 106 -24.12 -3.19 -4.48
N ARG A 107 -24.86 -3.02 -5.58
CA ARG A 107 -24.62 -1.94 -6.56
C ARG A 107 -24.68 -0.55 -5.92
N TYR A 108 -25.64 -0.32 -5.02
CA TYR A 108 -25.73 0.95 -4.29
C TYR A 108 -24.46 1.24 -3.49
N TRP A 109 -23.93 0.27 -2.75
CA TRP A 109 -22.68 0.45 -2.00
C TRP A 109 -21.44 0.51 -2.89
N GLN A 110 -21.41 -0.26 -3.98
CA GLN A 110 -20.34 -0.18 -4.98
C GLN A 110 -20.30 1.20 -5.63
N GLN A 111 -21.43 1.85 -5.91
CA GLN A 111 -21.44 3.22 -6.43
C GLN A 111 -20.87 4.24 -5.44
N ARG A 112 -21.08 4.03 -4.13
CA ARG A 112 -20.46 4.89 -3.09
C ARG A 112 -18.96 4.64 -3.00
N TRP A 113 -18.54 3.38 -3.08
CA TRP A 113 -17.14 2.99 -3.18
C TRP A 113 -16.48 3.62 -4.42
N ASP A 114 -17.11 3.50 -5.59
CA ASP A 114 -16.64 4.07 -6.87
C ASP A 114 -16.56 5.60 -6.81
N LYS A 115 -17.37 6.26 -5.96
CA LYS A 115 -17.27 7.70 -5.73
C LYS A 115 -16.05 8.05 -4.87
N LEU A 116 -15.82 7.31 -3.78
CA LEU A 116 -14.67 7.51 -2.91
C LEU A 116 -13.36 7.24 -3.63
N ASP A 117 -13.26 6.13 -4.37
CA ASP A 117 -12.09 5.76 -5.18
C ASP A 117 -11.77 6.83 -6.23
N ARG A 118 -12.79 7.36 -6.93
CA ARG A 118 -12.57 8.49 -7.86
C ARG A 118 -12.04 9.74 -7.17
N SER A 119 -12.56 10.07 -5.98
CA SER A 119 -12.08 11.21 -5.21
C SER A 119 -10.65 11.00 -4.69
N ASP A 120 -10.27 9.80 -4.24
CA ASP A 120 -8.88 9.51 -3.86
C ASP A 120 -7.93 9.63 -5.04
N ARG A 121 -8.27 9.07 -6.20
CA ARG A 121 -7.44 9.18 -7.42
C ARG A 121 -7.24 10.63 -7.85
N GLN A 122 -8.29 11.44 -7.79
CA GLN A 122 -8.18 12.87 -8.07
C GLN A 122 -7.23 13.56 -7.11
N LEU A 123 -7.35 13.29 -5.80
CA LEU A 123 -6.46 13.88 -4.81
C LEU A 123 -5.02 13.36 -4.94
N GLN A 124 -4.82 12.09 -5.31
CA GLN A 124 -3.51 11.53 -5.58
C GLN A 124 -2.83 12.24 -6.76
N GLU A 125 -3.54 12.48 -7.86
CA GLU A 125 -3.01 13.26 -8.99
C GLU A 125 -2.59 14.67 -8.54
N LEU A 126 -3.38 15.33 -7.70
CA LEU A 126 -3.05 16.66 -7.15
C LEU A 126 -1.81 16.60 -6.25
N GLU A 127 -1.71 15.59 -5.39
CA GLU A 127 -0.57 15.41 -4.49
C GLU A 127 0.72 15.13 -5.25
N GLU A 128 0.68 14.30 -6.29
CA GLU A 128 1.83 14.00 -7.15
C GLU A 128 2.37 15.27 -7.81
N ILE A 129 1.47 16.11 -8.34
CA ILE A 129 1.84 17.40 -8.94
C ILE A 129 2.46 18.35 -7.91
N LEU A 130 1.83 18.52 -6.74
CA LEU A 130 2.32 19.39 -5.68
C LEU A 130 3.68 18.91 -5.13
N THR A 131 3.86 17.60 -5.03
CA THR A 131 5.13 16.97 -4.64
C THR A 131 6.22 17.28 -5.67
N GLY A 132 5.90 17.17 -6.96
CA GLY A 132 6.81 17.55 -8.05
C GLY A 132 7.25 19.02 -7.95
N GLU A 133 6.29 19.94 -7.77
CA GLU A 133 6.61 21.37 -7.60
C GLU A 133 7.46 21.64 -6.35
N LYS A 134 7.19 20.96 -5.23
CA LYS A 134 8.00 21.07 -4.01
C LYS A 134 9.45 20.67 -4.25
N ILE A 135 9.69 19.61 -5.02
CA ILE A 135 11.04 19.16 -5.41
C ILE A 135 11.73 20.20 -6.29
N GLU A 136 11.04 20.75 -7.29
CA GLU A 136 11.56 21.79 -8.18
C GLU A 136 12.01 23.05 -7.41
N TYR A 137 11.23 23.48 -6.40
CA TYR A 137 11.63 24.61 -5.55
C TYR A 137 12.83 24.29 -4.65
N GLN A 138 12.97 23.05 -4.19
CA GLN A 138 14.18 22.62 -3.45
C GLN A 138 15.42 22.68 -4.36
N GLN A 139 15.32 22.17 -5.59
CA GLN A 139 16.42 22.22 -6.56
C GLN A 139 16.80 23.66 -6.94
N LEU A 140 15.82 24.53 -7.15
CA LEU A 140 16.06 25.95 -7.40
C LEU A 140 16.84 26.58 -6.23
N ARG A 141 16.43 26.32 -4.99
CA ARG A 141 17.13 26.82 -3.80
C ARG A 141 18.58 26.36 -3.75
N ASP A 142 18.83 25.08 -4.02
CA ASP A 142 20.18 24.52 -4.02
C ASP A 142 21.06 25.15 -5.11
N SER A 143 20.48 25.43 -6.28
CA SER A 143 21.17 26.13 -7.38
C SER A 143 21.53 27.58 -7.01
N LEU A 144 20.65 28.28 -6.30
CA LEU A 144 20.87 29.66 -5.84
C LEU A 144 21.98 29.73 -4.78
N VAL A 145 22.05 28.75 -3.88
CA VAL A 145 23.12 28.66 -2.88
C VAL A 145 24.49 28.44 -3.56
N LYS A 146 24.57 27.53 -4.55
CA LYS A 146 25.79 27.30 -5.32
C LYS A 146 26.24 28.54 -6.11
N SER A 147 25.31 29.22 -6.77
CA SER A 147 25.62 30.41 -7.57
C SER A 147 26.17 31.60 -6.74
N ASN A 148 25.84 31.68 -5.44
CA ASN A 148 26.38 32.74 -4.58
C ASN A 148 27.85 32.49 -4.15
N GLN A 149 28.40 31.28 -4.38
CA GLN A 149 29.77 30.91 -3.96
C GLN A 149 30.82 31.13 -5.07
N GLU A 150 30.42 31.36 -6.32
CA GLU A 150 31.31 31.65 -7.45
C GLU A 150 31.23 33.14 -7.81
N THR A 151 32.21 33.96 -7.39
CA THR A 151 32.30 35.37 -7.79
C THR A 151 33.71 35.75 -8.25
N GLN A 152 33.88 35.93 -9.56
CA GLN A 152 34.82 36.89 -10.16
C GLN A 152 34.12 37.53 -11.38
N PRO A 153 34.12 38.87 -11.51
CA PRO A 153 33.47 39.56 -12.61
C PRO A 153 34.48 39.91 -13.73
N ASP A 154 34.08 39.67 -14.97
CA ASP A 154 34.54 40.47 -16.13
C ASP A 154 33.61 40.19 -17.31
N SER A 155 32.66 41.08 -17.59
CA SER A 155 32.21 41.42 -18.95
C SER A 155 31.11 42.49 -18.94
N ASN A 156 30.95 43.12 -20.11
CA ASN A 156 30.19 44.32 -20.38
C ASN A 156 28.75 44.04 -20.84
N GLN A 157 27.80 44.73 -20.20
CA GLN A 157 26.39 44.97 -20.55
C GLN A 157 25.37 43.83 -20.33
N ALA A 158 24.20 44.23 -19.83
CA ALA A 158 23.05 43.37 -19.57
C ALA A 158 22.39 42.86 -20.87
N LYS A 159 22.09 41.56 -20.92
CA LYS A 159 21.43 40.89 -22.06
C LYS A 159 19.96 41.27 -22.26
N PHE A 160 19.27 41.79 -21.24
CA PHE A 160 17.86 42.18 -21.36
C PHE A 160 17.52 43.43 -20.52
N SER A 161 16.48 44.16 -20.94
CA SER A 161 16.10 45.44 -20.33
C SER A 161 15.39 45.29 -18.97
N GLU A 162 15.66 46.21 -18.05
CA GLU A 162 15.00 46.31 -16.74
C GLU A 162 13.46 46.40 -16.86
N LYS A 163 12.97 47.21 -17.81
CA LYS A 163 11.53 47.42 -18.05
C LYS A 163 10.82 46.09 -18.36
N THR A 164 11.44 45.24 -19.17
CA THR A 164 10.89 43.92 -19.52
C THR A 164 10.73 43.01 -18.30
N LEU A 165 11.66 43.06 -17.34
CA LEU A 165 11.59 42.28 -16.10
C LEU A 165 10.51 42.82 -15.17
N SER A 166 10.45 44.15 -15.01
CA SER A 166 9.45 44.80 -14.16
C SER A 166 8.02 44.51 -14.61
N ASP A 167 7.73 44.64 -15.92
CA ASP A 167 6.41 44.35 -16.48
C ASP A 167 6.00 42.88 -16.27
N LYS A 168 6.95 41.96 -16.38
CA LYS A 168 6.71 40.53 -16.17
C LYS A 168 6.52 40.18 -14.70
N LEU A 169 7.30 40.76 -13.79
CA LEU A 169 7.13 40.59 -12.35
C LEU A 169 5.74 41.09 -11.91
N ASN A 170 5.30 42.26 -12.40
CA ASN A 170 3.96 42.78 -12.09
C ASN A 170 2.85 41.84 -12.58
N LYS A 171 3.02 41.24 -13.77
CA LYS A 171 2.08 40.23 -14.27
C LYS A 171 2.07 38.99 -13.37
N LEU A 172 3.24 38.45 -13.01
CA LEU A 172 3.36 37.27 -12.14
C LEU A 172 2.77 37.52 -10.74
N GLU A 173 2.96 38.69 -10.17
CA GLU A 173 2.35 39.08 -8.88
C GLU A 173 0.82 39.10 -8.96
N LYS A 174 0.26 39.61 -10.07
CA LYS A 174 -1.19 39.63 -10.29
C LYS A 174 -1.76 38.22 -10.47
N ASP A 175 -1.11 37.38 -11.29
CA ASP A 175 -1.53 36.00 -11.54
C ASP A 175 -1.44 35.15 -10.26
N LEU A 176 -0.44 35.41 -9.40
CA LEU A 176 -0.33 34.80 -8.08
C LEU A 176 -1.47 35.23 -7.13
N GLN A 177 -1.89 36.49 -7.20
CA GLN A 177 -2.93 37.02 -6.33
C GLN A 177 -4.30 36.43 -6.65
N SER A 178 -4.62 36.18 -7.93
CA SER A 178 -5.86 35.48 -8.31
C SER A 178 -5.92 34.05 -7.80
N LEU A 179 -4.79 33.35 -7.72
CA LEU A 179 -4.75 31.96 -7.24
C LEU A 179 -4.90 31.84 -5.71
N LYS A 180 -4.68 32.91 -4.95
CA LYS A 180 -4.81 32.88 -3.48
C LYS A 180 -6.27 32.80 -2.99
N GLU A 181 -7.24 33.17 -3.81
CA GLU A 181 -8.64 33.35 -3.38
C GLU A 181 -9.54 32.14 -3.68
N GLU A 182 -9.09 31.17 -4.48
CA GLU A 182 -9.92 30.06 -4.96
C GLU A 182 -9.50 28.69 -4.40
N LYS A 183 -10.46 27.75 -4.36
CA LYS A 183 -10.21 26.36 -3.96
C LYS A 183 -9.59 25.62 -5.14
N ILE A 184 -8.40 25.05 -4.95
CA ILE A 184 -7.62 24.43 -6.03
C ILE A 184 -8.42 23.38 -6.80
N THR A 185 -8.56 23.63 -8.10
CA THR A 185 -8.96 22.66 -9.11
C THR A 185 -7.74 22.19 -9.90
N LYS A 186 -7.91 21.12 -10.69
CA LYS A 186 -6.85 20.63 -11.59
C LYS A 186 -6.36 21.71 -12.57
N GLU A 187 -7.25 22.58 -13.03
CA GLU A 187 -6.95 23.69 -13.94
C GLU A 187 -6.07 24.74 -13.26
N GLN A 188 -6.41 25.13 -12.03
CA GLN A 188 -5.62 26.06 -11.23
C GLN A 188 -4.26 25.51 -10.83
N LEU A 189 -4.16 24.19 -10.64
CA LEU A 189 -2.89 23.54 -10.38
C LEU A 189 -1.96 23.63 -11.59
N GLN A 190 -2.50 23.51 -12.80
CA GLN A 190 -1.74 23.71 -14.03
C GLN A 190 -1.27 25.16 -14.17
N GLU A 191 -2.11 26.13 -13.81
CA GLU A 191 -1.73 27.56 -13.75
C GLU A 191 -0.63 27.81 -12.73
N LEU A 192 -0.73 27.19 -11.55
CA LEU A 192 0.29 27.24 -10.50
C LEU A 192 1.63 26.66 -10.98
N GLN A 193 1.62 25.50 -11.65
CA GLN A 193 2.81 24.93 -12.27
C GLN A 193 3.40 25.86 -13.33
N ASN A 194 2.56 26.44 -14.20
CA ASN A 194 2.99 27.37 -15.24
C ASN A 194 3.63 28.63 -14.63
N LEU A 195 3.08 29.14 -13.52
CA LEU A 195 3.69 30.26 -12.78
C LEU A 195 5.00 29.85 -12.14
N GLY A 196 5.07 28.66 -11.52
CA GLY A 196 6.30 28.11 -10.96
C GLY A 196 7.41 27.98 -12.01
N GLN A 197 7.10 27.45 -13.19
CA GLN A 197 8.01 27.37 -14.33
C GLN A 197 8.45 28.75 -14.82
N GLN A 198 7.53 29.70 -14.94
CA GLN A 198 7.88 31.07 -15.33
C GLN A 198 8.85 31.71 -14.33
N VAL A 199 8.59 31.58 -13.03
CA VAL A 199 9.47 32.10 -11.96
C VAL A 199 10.85 31.42 -12.01
N ARG A 200 10.92 30.09 -12.17
CA ARG A 200 12.18 29.36 -12.35
C ARG A 200 12.97 29.84 -13.58
N SER A 201 12.29 30.03 -14.72
CA SER A 201 12.92 30.52 -15.95
C SER A 201 13.48 31.94 -15.80
N TRP A 202 12.77 32.80 -15.06
CA TRP A 202 13.22 34.16 -14.77
C TRP A 202 14.37 34.18 -13.77
N TRP A 203 14.42 33.25 -12.81
CA TRP A 203 15.58 33.05 -11.96
C TRP A 203 16.82 32.71 -12.79
N GLN A 204 16.73 31.78 -13.73
CA GLN A 204 17.86 31.42 -14.60
C GLN A 204 18.35 32.61 -15.44
N LYS A 205 17.41 33.35 -16.06
CA LYS A 205 17.73 34.55 -16.85
C LYS A 205 18.37 35.64 -15.99
N LEU A 206 17.83 35.89 -14.80
CA LEU A 206 18.34 36.90 -13.87
C LEU A 206 19.74 36.53 -13.36
N LEU A 207 19.99 35.27 -13.00
CA LEU A 207 21.30 34.80 -12.56
C LEU A 207 22.36 34.94 -13.65
N GLN A 208 22.03 34.62 -14.91
CA GLN A 208 22.95 34.83 -16.03
C GLN A 208 23.25 36.33 -16.22
N ASN A 209 22.23 37.18 -16.13
CA ASN A 209 22.39 38.63 -16.33
C ASN A 209 23.17 39.28 -15.18
N LEU A 210 22.98 38.84 -13.93
CA LEU A 210 23.73 39.33 -12.78
C LEU A 210 25.24 39.05 -12.85
N LYS A 211 25.68 38.05 -13.63
CA LYS A 211 27.10 37.80 -13.90
C LYS A 211 27.73 38.84 -14.83
N GLU A 212 26.93 39.54 -15.64
CA GLU A 212 27.37 40.42 -16.74
C GLU A 212 27.11 41.92 -16.46
N VAL A 213 26.54 42.26 -15.29
CA VAL A 213 26.16 43.64 -14.91
C VAL A 213 27.23 44.33 -14.06
N ARG A 214 27.49 45.62 -14.35
CA ARG A 214 28.44 46.49 -13.65
C ARG A 214 28.03 46.73 -12.19
N ASP A 215 29.00 46.90 -11.30
CA ASP A 215 28.75 47.07 -9.84
C ASP A 215 27.80 48.23 -9.51
N ASP A 216 27.85 49.34 -10.26
CA ASP A 216 27.02 50.54 -10.02
C ASP A 216 25.52 50.30 -10.25
N ASP A 217 25.15 49.40 -11.17
CA ASP A 217 23.75 49.10 -11.49
C ASP A 217 23.19 47.93 -10.65
N LYS A 218 24.04 47.23 -9.88
CA LYS A 218 23.61 46.07 -9.07
C LYS A 218 22.51 46.40 -8.07
N SER A 219 22.42 47.64 -7.58
CA SER A 219 21.38 48.09 -6.66
C SER A 219 19.96 47.86 -7.21
N VAL A 220 19.72 48.22 -8.48
CA VAL A 220 18.40 48.08 -9.12
C VAL A 220 18.08 46.61 -9.39
N TRP A 221 19.05 45.85 -9.89
CA TRP A 221 18.89 44.41 -10.14
C TRP A 221 18.73 43.58 -8.86
N ASN A 222 19.36 43.98 -7.75
CA ASN A 222 19.15 43.39 -6.43
C ASN A 222 17.71 43.61 -5.94
N LYS A 223 17.12 44.79 -6.18
CA LYS A 223 15.70 45.03 -5.85
C LYS A 223 14.77 44.09 -6.61
N HIS A 224 15.06 43.80 -7.89
CA HIS A 224 14.30 42.82 -8.66
C HIS A 224 14.53 41.38 -8.20
N ARG A 225 15.75 41.04 -7.79
CA ARG A 225 16.08 39.76 -7.14
C ARG A 225 15.24 39.55 -5.88
N ASP A 226 15.13 40.58 -5.03
CA ASP A 226 14.35 40.52 -3.80
C ASP A 226 12.85 40.32 -4.09
N ARG A 227 12.30 41.02 -5.09
CA ARG A 227 10.91 40.80 -5.54
C ARG A 227 10.69 39.38 -6.05
N LEU A 228 11.61 38.85 -6.87
CA LEU A 228 11.53 37.49 -7.38
C LEU A 228 11.66 36.45 -6.24
N GLN A 229 12.45 36.75 -5.22
CA GLN A 229 12.57 35.94 -4.01
C GLN A 229 11.29 35.98 -3.16
N GLN A 230 10.66 37.15 -3.00
CA GLN A 230 9.34 37.27 -2.36
C GLN A 230 8.27 36.47 -3.12
N LEU A 231 8.22 36.57 -4.45
CA LEU A 231 7.34 35.76 -5.29
C LEU A 231 7.58 34.26 -5.10
N THR A 232 8.84 33.84 -5.07
CA THR A 232 9.22 32.43 -4.85
C THR A 232 8.78 31.95 -3.48
N ASN A 233 8.96 32.77 -2.43
CA ASN A 233 8.50 32.45 -1.08
C ASN A 233 6.98 32.33 -1.01
N ASN A 234 6.25 33.27 -1.62
CA ASN A 234 4.79 33.25 -1.64
C ASN A 234 4.24 32.03 -2.41
N LEU A 235 4.84 31.68 -3.55
CA LEU A 235 4.49 30.48 -4.31
C LEU A 235 4.77 29.21 -3.51
N LYS A 236 5.92 29.13 -2.86
CA LYS A 236 6.26 28.01 -1.99
C LYS A 236 5.27 27.86 -0.84
N GLU A 237 4.89 28.96 -0.20
CA GLU A 237 3.88 28.96 0.86
C GLU A 237 2.52 28.49 0.35
N LEU A 238 2.11 28.95 -0.84
CA LEU A 238 0.88 28.52 -1.50
C LEU A 238 0.90 27.02 -1.82
N VAL A 239 1.97 26.51 -2.43
CA VAL A 239 2.16 25.07 -2.71
C VAL A 239 2.11 24.26 -1.42
N GLN A 240 2.80 24.71 -0.37
CA GLN A 240 2.84 24.00 0.90
C GLN A 240 1.48 24.00 1.61
N ARG A 241 0.73 25.10 1.53
CA ARG A 241 -0.64 25.19 2.05
C ARG A 241 -1.56 24.20 1.34
N HIS A 242 -1.57 24.20 0.01
CA HIS A 242 -2.45 23.31 -0.75
C HIS A 242 -2.02 21.85 -0.66
N PHE A 243 -0.73 21.56 -0.54
CA PHE A 243 -0.26 20.22 -0.22
C PHE A 243 -0.85 19.74 1.11
N GLY A 244 -0.81 20.58 2.15
CA GLY A 244 -1.44 20.25 3.44
C GLY A 244 -2.96 20.06 3.34
N GLU A 245 -3.66 20.91 2.57
CA GLU A 245 -5.11 20.78 2.34
C GLU A 245 -5.46 19.47 1.62
N VAL A 246 -4.70 19.10 0.58
CA VAL A 246 -4.88 17.84 -0.17
C VAL A 246 -4.56 16.64 0.72
N GLU A 247 -3.44 16.67 1.45
CA GLU A 247 -3.04 15.61 2.38
C GLU A 247 -4.12 15.39 3.47
N GLU A 248 -4.69 16.47 4.02
CA GLU A 248 -5.78 16.39 5.00
C GLU A 248 -7.07 15.81 4.39
N GLU A 249 -7.47 16.25 3.20
CA GLU A 249 -8.62 15.70 2.49
C GLU A 249 -8.42 14.20 2.18
N ARG A 250 -7.22 13.80 1.74
CA ARG A 250 -6.87 12.38 1.52
C ARG A 250 -6.90 11.58 2.80
N LEU A 251 -6.35 12.10 3.90
CA LEU A 251 -6.35 11.40 5.18
C LEU A 251 -7.79 11.13 5.67
N ARG A 252 -8.67 12.13 5.56
CA ARG A 252 -10.10 11.98 5.90
C ARG A 252 -10.79 10.93 5.02
N LEU A 253 -10.53 10.97 3.71
CA LEU A 253 -11.09 10.00 2.76
C LEU A 253 -10.58 8.57 3.04
N ASN A 254 -9.27 8.42 3.24
CA ASN A 254 -8.65 7.14 3.57
C ASN A 254 -9.15 6.59 4.90
N GLN A 255 -9.42 7.44 5.89
CA GLN A 255 -10.06 7.03 7.14
C GLN A 255 -11.49 6.51 6.89
N GLU A 256 -12.30 7.20 6.09
CA GLU A 256 -13.64 6.72 5.73
C GLU A 256 -13.58 5.38 4.99
N PHE A 257 -12.68 5.26 4.02
CA PHE A 257 -12.48 4.04 3.25
C PHE A 257 -12.04 2.89 4.16
N PHE A 258 -11.03 3.12 4.99
CA PHE A 258 -10.50 2.15 5.93
C PHE A 258 -11.57 1.64 6.90
N LEU A 259 -12.38 2.53 7.49
CA LEU A 259 -13.37 2.14 8.51
C LEU A 259 -14.61 1.47 7.92
N TYR A 260 -15.11 1.96 6.79
CA TYR A 260 -16.46 1.61 6.31
C TYR A 260 -16.49 0.70 5.09
N TYR A 261 -15.38 0.54 4.36
CA TYR A 261 -15.38 -0.16 3.08
C TYR A 261 -14.22 -1.16 2.95
N PRO A 262 -14.45 -2.30 2.27
CA PRO A 262 -13.35 -3.21 1.95
C PRO A 262 -12.42 -2.58 0.89
N PRO A 263 -11.11 -2.94 0.92
CA PRO A 263 -10.12 -2.41 -0.02
C PRO A 263 -10.47 -2.62 -1.49
N HIS A 264 -11.08 -3.77 -1.81
CA HIS A 264 -11.48 -4.09 -3.18
C HIS A 264 -12.99 -3.94 -3.38
N ARG A 265 -13.34 -3.38 -4.53
CA ARG A 265 -14.72 -3.19 -5.00
C ARG A 265 -15.55 -4.47 -5.03
N ASP A 266 -14.91 -5.60 -5.34
CA ASP A 266 -15.60 -6.90 -5.43
C ASP A 266 -15.94 -7.48 -4.06
N ASP A 267 -15.30 -7.03 -2.99
CA ASP A 267 -15.63 -7.47 -1.63
C ASP A 267 -16.78 -6.67 -1.00
N VAL A 268 -17.28 -5.64 -1.68
CA VAL A 268 -18.38 -4.81 -1.19
C VAL A 268 -19.65 -5.66 -0.99
N MET A 269 -20.20 -5.57 0.23
CA MET A 269 -21.38 -6.24 0.75
C MET A 269 -22.65 -5.38 0.59
N PRO A 270 -23.86 -5.98 0.64
CA PRO A 270 -25.13 -5.26 0.45
C PRO A 270 -25.57 -4.43 1.69
N THR A 271 -24.86 -4.54 2.81
CA THR A 271 -25.16 -3.85 4.07
C THR A 271 -23.94 -3.07 4.56
N GLN A 272 -24.18 -2.02 5.35
CA GLN A 272 -23.10 -1.23 5.95
C GLN A 272 -22.34 -2.05 6.99
N LEU A 273 -23.06 -2.81 7.83
CA LEU A 273 -22.45 -3.70 8.82
C LEU A 273 -21.50 -4.70 8.15
N GLY A 274 -21.94 -5.34 7.06
CA GLY A 274 -21.11 -6.25 6.29
C GLY A 274 -19.89 -5.58 5.69
N ASN A 275 -20.02 -4.35 5.17
CA ASN A 275 -18.88 -3.61 4.62
C ASN A 275 -17.83 -3.31 5.69
N ILE A 276 -18.22 -2.88 6.89
CA ILE A 276 -17.30 -2.59 8.00
C ILE A 276 -16.57 -3.85 8.47
N LEU A 277 -17.29 -4.95 8.69
CA LEU A 277 -16.68 -6.20 9.15
C LEU A 277 -15.80 -6.80 8.05
N LYS A 278 -16.20 -6.71 6.78
CA LYS A 278 -15.40 -7.13 5.64
C LYS A 278 -14.17 -6.24 5.44
N ALA A 279 -14.26 -4.94 5.75
CA ALA A 279 -13.14 -4.03 5.75
C ALA A 279 -12.09 -4.43 6.80
N ALA A 280 -12.53 -4.76 8.02
CA ALA A 280 -11.64 -5.29 9.05
C ALA A 280 -10.92 -6.57 8.60
N GLU A 281 -11.64 -7.51 8.01
CA GLU A 281 -11.07 -8.75 7.46
C GLU A 281 -10.05 -8.51 6.33
N ARG A 282 -10.47 -7.78 5.28
CA ARG A 282 -9.66 -7.62 4.06
C ARG A 282 -8.51 -6.63 4.22
N SER A 283 -8.60 -5.66 5.13
CA SER A 283 -7.50 -4.72 5.39
C SER A 283 -6.21 -5.42 5.85
N VAL A 284 -6.36 -6.50 6.62
CA VAL A 284 -5.25 -7.33 7.09
C VAL A 284 -4.61 -8.09 5.92
N GLN A 285 -5.44 -8.61 5.01
CA GLN A 285 -4.97 -9.29 3.81
C GLN A 285 -4.24 -8.34 2.85
N GLU A 286 -4.78 -7.14 2.63
CA GLU A 286 -4.15 -6.16 1.75
C GLU A 286 -2.75 -5.78 2.27
N ARG A 287 -2.66 -5.48 3.58
CA ARG A 287 -1.43 -5.02 4.24
C ARG A 287 -0.39 -6.13 4.36
N TYR A 288 -0.76 -7.30 4.89
CA TYR A 288 0.18 -8.35 5.29
C TYR A 288 0.12 -9.62 4.44
N GLN A 289 -0.82 -9.73 3.49
CA GLN A 289 -1.12 -10.97 2.75
C GLN A 289 -1.47 -12.15 3.67
N LEU A 290 -2.02 -11.83 4.84
CA LEU A 290 -2.48 -12.76 5.86
C LEU A 290 -4.00 -12.91 5.76
N ASP A 291 -4.50 -14.15 5.85
CA ASP A 291 -5.94 -14.41 6.00
C ASP A 291 -6.35 -14.21 7.48
N ALA A 292 -7.09 -13.13 7.73
CA ALA A 292 -7.52 -12.77 9.08
C ALA A 292 -8.38 -13.86 9.73
N ILE A 293 -9.29 -14.50 8.98
CA ILE A 293 -10.21 -15.50 9.54
C ILE A 293 -9.42 -16.74 9.97
N LEU A 294 -8.50 -17.17 9.12
CA LEU A 294 -7.68 -18.36 9.35
C LEU A 294 -6.77 -18.19 10.58
N ILE A 295 -6.04 -17.07 10.64
CA ILE A 295 -5.06 -16.83 11.71
C ILE A 295 -5.72 -16.41 13.02
N TRP A 296 -6.92 -15.81 12.99
CA TRP A 296 -7.63 -15.36 14.20
C TRP A 296 -7.69 -16.43 15.30
N THR A 297 -8.02 -17.67 14.94
CA THR A 297 -8.15 -18.78 15.90
C THR A 297 -6.83 -19.20 16.56
N ARG A 298 -5.68 -18.87 15.95
CA ARG A 298 -4.34 -19.11 16.51
C ARG A 298 -3.80 -17.89 17.24
N LEU A 299 -4.18 -16.70 16.78
CA LEU A 299 -3.79 -15.44 17.39
C LEU A 299 -4.54 -15.18 18.69
N GLN A 300 -5.85 -15.46 18.75
CA GLN A 300 -6.70 -15.14 19.89
C GLN A 300 -6.17 -15.66 21.24
N PRO A 301 -5.67 -16.90 21.37
CA PRO A 301 -5.07 -17.38 22.63
C PRO A 301 -3.77 -16.68 23.04
N ALA A 302 -3.06 -16.07 22.10
CA ALA A 302 -1.77 -15.39 22.34
C ALA A 302 -1.93 -13.90 22.69
N LEU A 303 -3.16 -13.37 22.62
CA LEU A 303 -3.45 -11.97 22.93
C LEU A 303 -3.40 -11.71 24.46
N PRO A 304 -2.85 -10.58 24.91
CA PRO A 304 -2.86 -10.23 26.33
C PRO A 304 -4.29 -9.93 26.81
N ASN A 305 -4.59 -10.29 28.06
CA ASN A 305 -5.92 -10.11 28.65
C ASN A 305 -6.39 -8.65 28.62
N GLU A 306 -5.47 -7.69 28.79
CA GLU A 306 -5.75 -6.24 28.72
C GLU A 306 -6.30 -5.80 27.36
N PHE A 307 -5.92 -6.49 26.27
CA PHE A 307 -6.40 -6.23 24.93
C PHE A 307 -7.71 -6.99 24.62
N VAL A 308 -7.81 -8.22 25.12
CA VAL A 308 -8.97 -9.09 24.89
C VAL A 308 -10.25 -8.49 25.48
N GLN A 309 -10.18 -7.89 26.68
CA GLN A 309 -11.36 -7.36 27.38
C GLN A 309 -12.09 -6.25 26.58
N PRO A 310 -11.45 -5.13 26.18
CA PRO A 310 -12.11 -4.09 25.39
C PRO A 310 -12.64 -4.59 24.03
N MET A 311 -11.99 -5.59 23.44
CA MET A 311 -12.43 -6.21 22.20
C MET A 311 -13.69 -7.05 22.39
N GLN A 312 -13.74 -7.84 23.47
CA GLN A 312 -14.92 -8.61 23.84
C GLN A 312 -16.10 -7.69 24.19
N ASP A 313 -15.86 -6.57 24.87
CA ASP A 313 -16.89 -5.57 25.17
C ASP A 313 -17.48 -4.95 23.90
N ALA A 314 -16.63 -4.57 22.93
CA ALA A 314 -17.09 -4.07 21.63
C ALA A 314 -17.92 -5.13 20.88
N LYS A 315 -17.47 -6.40 20.90
CA LYS A 315 -18.21 -7.52 20.31
C LYS A 315 -19.55 -7.77 21.02
N MET A 316 -19.59 -7.63 22.34
CA MET A 316 -20.79 -7.79 23.14
C MET A 316 -21.83 -6.70 22.83
N SER A 317 -21.38 -5.44 22.71
CA SER A 317 -22.22 -4.32 22.28
C SER A 317 -22.81 -4.58 20.89
N LEU A 318 -21.98 -5.01 19.93
CA LEU A 318 -22.43 -5.39 18.59
C LEU A 318 -23.50 -6.49 18.65
N ASP A 319 -23.22 -7.59 19.35
CA ASP A 319 -24.15 -8.71 19.49
C ASP A 319 -25.48 -8.29 20.11
N LEU A 320 -25.44 -7.47 21.17
CA LEU A 320 -26.61 -6.96 21.85
C LEU A 320 -27.47 -6.10 20.89
N MET A 321 -26.85 -5.15 20.19
CA MET A 321 -27.57 -4.21 19.31
C MET A 321 -28.20 -4.91 18.09
N VAL A 322 -27.50 -5.89 17.49
CA VAL A 322 -28.08 -6.71 16.42
C VAL A 322 -29.24 -7.55 16.97
N THR A 323 -29.07 -8.16 18.16
CA THR A 323 -30.13 -8.95 18.81
C THR A 323 -31.36 -8.10 19.11
N LEU A 324 -31.20 -6.90 19.67
CA LEU A 324 -32.29 -5.97 19.93
C LEU A 324 -32.99 -5.55 18.64
N SER A 325 -32.24 -5.19 17.60
CA SER A 325 -32.82 -4.84 16.29
C SER A 325 -33.65 -6.01 15.73
N GLY A 326 -33.13 -7.23 15.79
CA GLY A 326 -33.83 -8.43 15.35
C GLY A 326 -35.07 -8.73 16.17
N TYR A 327 -34.99 -8.63 17.49
CA TYR A 327 -36.11 -8.85 18.42
C TYR A 327 -37.23 -7.84 18.24
N ILE A 328 -36.89 -6.55 18.10
CA ILE A 328 -37.87 -5.48 17.88
C ILE A 328 -38.64 -5.76 16.58
N LEU A 329 -38.00 -6.24 15.53
CA LEU A 329 -38.71 -6.62 14.29
C LEU A 329 -39.53 -7.91 14.47
N LEU A 330 -38.90 -8.97 14.98
CA LEU A 330 -39.50 -10.30 15.07
C LEU A 330 -40.74 -10.31 15.96
N PHE A 331 -40.69 -9.61 17.07
CA PHE A 331 -41.77 -9.61 18.05
C PHE A 331 -42.54 -8.30 18.12
N GLY A 332 -41.89 -7.17 17.89
CA GLY A 332 -42.55 -5.86 17.93
C GLY A 332 -43.55 -5.68 16.80
N LEU A 333 -43.32 -6.24 15.60
CA LEU A 333 -44.28 -6.17 14.50
C LEU A 333 -45.57 -7.00 14.76
N PRO A 334 -45.50 -8.28 15.16
CA PRO A 334 -46.70 -8.99 15.57
C PRO A 334 -47.43 -8.32 16.74
N LEU A 335 -46.68 -7.80 17.71
CA LEU A 335 -47.24 -7.12 18.88
C LEU A 335 -47.93 -5.80 18.52
N SER A 336 -47.37 -5.00 17.58
CA SER A 336 -48.00 -3.77 17.10
C SER A 336 -49.31 -4.04 16.36
N ILE A 337 -49.33 -5.09 15.54
CA ILE A 337 -50.53 -5.54 14.83
C ILE A 337 -51.59 -6.05 15.82
N TRP A 338 -51.19 -6.89 16.77
CA TRP A 338 -52.10 -7.42 17.79
C TRP A 338 -52.71 -6.31 18.65
N LEU A 339 -51.90 -5.34 19.08
CA LEU A 339 -52.37 -4.21 19.89
C LEU A 339 -53.34 -3.29 19.12
N SER A 340 -53.12 -3.15 17.80
CA SER A 340 -54.03 -2.41 16.91
C SER A 340 -55.44 -2.99 16.90
N PHE A 341 -55.60 -4.31 16.93
CA PHE A 341 -56.93 -4.95 16.95
C PHE A 341 -57.63 -4.85 18.30
N GLN A 342 -56.87 -4.84 19.40
CA GLN A 342 -57.44 -4.84 20.75
C GLN A 342 -57.74 -3.41 21.26
N SER A 343 -57.12 -2.38 20.69
CA SER A 343 -57.33 -0.99 21.09
C SER A 343 -58.34 -0.29 20.20
N SER A 344 -59.32 0.40 20.81
CA SER A 344 -60.29 1.25 20.11
C SER A 344 -60.05 2.75 20.38
N THR A 345 -58.99 3.09 21.12
CA THR A 345 -58.69 4.46 21.51
C THR A 345 -57.86 5.16 20.44
N ILE A 346 -58.34 6.30 19.94
CA ILE A 346 -57.63 7.12 18.95
C ILE A 346 -56.30 7.58 19.54
N LEU A 347 -55.19 7.32 18.83
CA LEU A 347 -53.89 7.85 19.21
C LEU A 347 -53.85 9.37 18.95
N PRO A 348 -53.34 10.17 19.89
CA PRO A 348 -53.13 11.59 19.68
C PRO A 348 -52.29 11.87 18.42
N TRP A 349 -52.71 12.85 17.62
CA TRP A 349 -52.04 13.23 16.37
C TRP A 349 -50.57 13.62 16.56
N TRP A 350 -50.21 14.16 17.72
CA TRP A 350 -48.83 14.58 18.04
C TRP A 350 -47.86 13.40 18.08
N ILE A 351 -48.32 12.17 18.34
CA ILE A 351 -47.46 10.97 18.30
C ILE A 351 -46.97 10.74 16.86
N SER A 352 -47.88 10.80 15.88
CA SER A 352 -47.51 10.70 14.47
C SER A 352 -46.57 11.83 14.05
N LEU A 353 -46.78 13.06 14.54
CA LEU A 353 -45.89 14.19 14.27
C LEU A 353 -44.48 13.95 14.80
N VAL A 354 -44.34 13.47 16.04
CA VAL A 354 -43.04 13.13 16.65
C VAL A 354 -42.34 12.07 15.81
N LEU A 355 -43.05 11.05 15.32
CA LEU A 355 -42.46 10.03 14.44
C LEU A 355 -42.04 10.59 13.07
N VAL A 356 -42.75 11.57 12.52
CA VAL A 356 -42.34 12.28 11.29
C VAL A 356 -41.04 13.05 11.54
N VAL A 357 -41.00 13.87 12.60
CA VAL A 357 -39.81 14.66 12.97
C VAL A 357 -38.61 13.73 13.21
N LEU A 358 -38.82 12.64 13.94
CA LEU A 358 -37.79 11.65 14.20
C LEU A 358 -37.32 10.96 12.90
N SER A 359 -38.24 10.62 11.99
CA SER A 359 -37.89 10.01 10.70
C SER A 359 -37.09 10.94 9.79
N ILE A 360 -37.39 12.26 9.81
CA ILE A 360 -36.62 13.27 9.09
C ILE A 360 -35.22 13.39 9.70
N PHE A 361 -35.13 13.53 11.02
CA PHE A 361 -33.87 13.66 11.74
C PHE A 361 -32.95 12.45 11.49
N LEU A 362 -33.52 11.24 11.53
CA LEU A 362 -32.81 9.99 11.30
C LEU A 362 -32.62 9.65 9.81
N ARG A 363 -33.14 10.46 8.89
CA ARG A 363 -33.07 10.26 7.42
C ARG A 363 -33.56 8.89 6.96
N PHE A 364 -34.60 8.35 7.63
CA PHE A 364 -35.16 7.04 7.30
C PHE A 364 -36.42 7.19 6.44
N ASN A 365 -36.25 7.12 5.12
CA ASN A 365 -37.31 7.44 4.15
C ASN A 365 -38.55 6.54 4.25
N VAL A 366 -38.38 5.25 4.59
CA VAL A 366 -39.52 4.31 4.69
C VAL A 366 -40.39 4.63 5.90
N SER A 367 -39.80 4.90 7.07
CA SER A 367 -40.58 5.33 8.22
C SER A 367 -41.19 6.71 8.01
N LEU A 368 -40.53 7.60 7.28
CA LEU A 368 -41.09 8.91 6.96
C LEU A 368 -42.40 8.79 6.17
N LEU A 369 -42.45 7.92 5.15
CA LEU A 369 -43.67 7.67 4.38
C LEU A 369 -44.79 7.10 5.26
N LEU A 370 -44.47 6.15 6.14
CA LEU A 370 -45.46 5.56 7.05
C LEU A 370 -45.93 6.56 8.11
N ALA A 371 -45.04 7.37 8.66
CA ALA A 371 -45.36 8.40 9.65
C ALA A 371 -46.22 9.52 9.05
N LEU A 372 -45.92 9.95 7.83
CA LEU A 372 -46.75 10.91 7.08
C LEU A 372 -48.14 10.32 6.79
N SER A 373 -48.20 9.04 6.38
CA SER A 373 -49.48 8.34 6.19
C SER A 373 -50.30 8.29 7.49
N SER A 374 -49.64 7.96 8.61
CA SER A 374 -50.24 7.95 9.95
C SER A 374 -50.75 9.33 10.37
N LEU A 375 -49.99 10.39 10.10
CA LEU A 375 -50.37 11.77 10.42
C LEU A 375 -51.58 12.21 9.60
N SER A 376 -51.60 11.91 8.31
CA SER A 376 -52.75 12.17 7.43
C SER A 376 -54.01 11.46 7.90
N LEU A 377 -53.92 10.18 8.31
CA LEU A 377 -55.03 9.46 8.92
C LEU A 377 -55.50 10.10 10.22
N SER A 378 -54.56 10.51 11.09
CA SER A 378 -54.88 11.16 12.37
C SER A 378 -55.66 12.47 12.16
N TRP A 379 -55.27 13.24 11.15
CA TRP A 379 -55.95 14.49 10.78
C TRP A 379 -57.33 14.24 10.16
N LEU A 380 -57.45 13.24 9.29
CA LEU A 380 -58.72 12.85 8.67
C LEU A 380 -59.76 12.36 9.69
N ILE A 381 -59.32 11.57 10.68
CA ILE A 381 -60.16 11.11 11.80
C ILE A 381 -60.63 12.32 12.64
N SER A 382 -59.76 13.30 12.87
CA SER A 382 -60.08 14.51 13.65
C SER A 382 -61.11 15.41 12.97
N LEU A 383 -61.08 15.49 11.63
CA LEU A 383 -61.98 16.35 10.84
C LEU A 383 -63.40 15.78 10.68
N LYS A 384 -63.54 14.46 10.59
CA LYS A 384 -64.83 13.79 10.36
C LYS A 384 -65.04 12.59 11.31
N PRO A 385 -65.23 12.85 12.62
CA PRO A 385 -65.45 11.79 13.62
C PRO A 385 -66.79 11.07 13.47
N THR A 386 -67.67 11.47 12.55
CA THR A 386 -68.97 10.82 12.30
C THR A 386 -68.91 9.73 11.22
N LEU A 387 -67.82 9.64 10.44
CA LEU A 387 -67.58 8.64 9.39
C LEU A 387 -66.77 7.42 9.89
N LEU A 388 -66.75 7.21 11.21
CA LEU A 388 -65.91 6.23 11.92
C LEU A 388 -66.30 4.78 11.62
N VAL A 389 -65.71 4.21 10.56
CA VAL A 389 -65.51 2.76 10.50
C VAL A 389 -64.37 2.44 11.47
N SER A 390 -64.61 1.57 12.46
CA SER A 390 -63.62 1.08 13.43
C SER A 390 -62.28 0.68 12.77
N GLY A 391 -62.33 0.23 11.51
CA GLY A 391 -61.17 -0.08 10.68
C GLY A 391 -60.18 1.07 10.47
N PHE A 392 -60.61 2.34 10.38
CA PHE A 392 -59.67 3.47 10.19
C PHE A 392 -58.84 3.77 11.44
N ILE A 393 -59.44 3.64 12.63
CA ILE A 393 -58.73 3.81 13.91
C ILE A 393 -57.71 2.68 14.07
N GLN A 394 -58.10 1.44 13.79
CA GLN A 394 -57.19 0.28 13.83
C GLN A 394 -56.04 0.46 12.85
N LEU A 395 -56.32 0.92 11.62
CA LEU A 395 -55.31 1.20 10.61
C LEU A 395 -54.33 2.30 11.05
N GLN A 396 -54.83 3.40 11.62
CA GLN A 396 -53.99 4.47 12.18
C GLN A 396 -53.03 3.88 13.23
N ILE A 397 -53.55 3.17 14.24
CA ILE A 397 -52.76 2.58 15.33
C ILE A 397 -51.71 1.62 14.78
N SER A 398 -52.09 0.75 13.84
CA SER A 398 -51.19 -0.22 13.22
C SER A 398 -50.02 0.47 12.52
N ILE A 399 -50.30 1.50 11.71
CA ILE A 399 -49.26 2.26 10.99
C ILE A 399 -48.38 3.03 11.99
N THR A 400 -48.95 3.70 12.99
CA THR A 400 -48.18 4.46 14.00
C THR A 400 -47.22 3.53 14.76
N LEU A 401 -47.73 2.43 15.31
CA LEU A 401 -46.92 1.49 16.09
C LEU A 401 -45.88 0.78 15.22
N THR A 402 -46.24 0.37 14.01
CA THR A 402 -45.30 -0.24 13.06
C THR A 402 -44.18 0.74 12.71
N THR A 403 -44.50 2.02 12.51
CA THR A 403 -43.49 3.07 12.27
C THR A 403 -42.55 3.20 13.48
N ALA A 404 -43.08 3.23 14.71
CA ALA A 404 -42.28 3.30 15.92
C ALA A 404 -41.37 2.08 16.08
N VAL A 405 -41.88 0.86 15.81
CA VAL A 405 -41.11 -0.38 15.83
C VAL A 405 -39.97 -0.34 14.81
N LEU A 406 -40.26 0.05 13.56
CA LEU A 406 -39.25 0.15 12.50
C LEU A 406 -38.16 1.18 12.86
N LEU A 407 -38.53 2.32 13.45
CA LEU A 407 -37.59 3.34 13.90
C LEU A 407 -36.69 2.83 15.04
N ALA A 408 -37.28 2.16 16.03
CA ALA A 408 -36.53 1.58 17.15
C ALA A 408 -35.56 0.48 16.69
N ALA A 409 -36.00 -0.39 15.77
CA ALA A 409 -35.15 -1.42 15.19
C ALA A 409 -34.03 -0.84 14.33
N TRP A 410 -34.32 0.21 13.54
CA TRP A 410 -33.33 0.93 12.74
C TRP A 410 -32.31 1.64 13.62
N LEU A 411 -32.73 2.30 14.71
CA LEU A 411 -31.83 2.95 15.65
C LEU A 411 -30.91 1.93 16.34
N SER A 412 -31.45 0.78 16.73
CA SER A 412 -30.66 -0.34 17.26
C SER A 412 -29.65 -0.85 16.23
N TYR A 413 -30.04 -0.93 14.95
CA TYR A 413 -29.12 -1.28 13.86
C TYR A 413 -28.01 -0.23 13.66
N GLN A 414 -28.31 1.07 13.73
CA GLN A 414 -27.27 2.10 13.63
C GLN A 414 -26.26 2.02 14.78
N ASN A 415 -26.75 1.75 16.00
CA ASN A 415 -25.85 1.49 17.13
C ASN A 415 -25.03 0.20 16.93
N ALA A 416 -25.61 -0.84 16.32
CA ALA A 416 -24.86 -2.03 15.92
C ALA A 416 -23.75 -1.71 14.91
N VAL A 417 -24.02 -0.83 13.93
CA VAL A 417 -23.03 -0.35 12.96
C VAL A 417 -21.88 0.37 13.68
N GLN A 418 -22.16 1.26 14.63
CA GLN A 418 -21.11 1.93 15.42
C GLN A 418 -20.29 0.95 16.28
N ALA A 419 -20.96 0.00 16.93
CA ALA A 419 -20.28 -1.06 17.67
C ALA A 419 -19.41 -1.95 16.76
N ALA A 420 -19.82 -2.16 15.51
CA ALA A 420 -19.04 -2.90 14.52
C ALA A 420 -17.78 -2.14 14.07
N VAL A 421 -17.83 -0.80 13.96
CA VAL A 421 -16.63 0.01 13.69
C VAL A 421 -15.62 -0.19 14.82
N ALA A 422 -16.07 0.00 16.07
CA ALA A 422 -15.21 -0.17 17.25
C ALA A 422 -14.64 -1.60 17.36
N TYR A 423 -15.45 -2.63 17.06
CA TYR A 423 -14.98 -4.02 17.05
C TYR A 423 -14.00 -4.27 15.90
N GLY A 424 -14.30 -3.78 14.69
CA GLY A 424 -13.45 -3.93 13.51
C GLY A 424 -12.09 -3.28 13.68
N GLU A 425 -12.03 -2.07 14.23
CA GLU A 425 -10.76 -1.40 14.56
C GLU A 425 -9.92 -2.20 15.55
N LYS A 426 -10.55 -2.79 16.58
CA LYS A 426 -9.83 -3.66 17.53
C LYS A 426 -9.32 -4.93 16.86
N ILE A 427 -10.07 -5.52 15.93
CA ILE A 427 -9.57 -6.68 15.16
C ILE A 427 -8.34 -6.28 14.32
N LYS A 428 -8.39 -5.15 13.63
CA LYS A 428 -7.23 -4.65 12.86
C LYS A 428 -6.02 -4.39 13.76
N ALA A 429 -6.23 -3.71 14.90
CA ALA A 429 -5.20 -3.46 15.89
C ALA A 429 -4.61 -4.75 16.47
N ALA A 430 -5.42 -5.81 16.62
CA ALA A 430 -4.94 -7.11 17.08
C ALA A 430 -3.88 -7.68 16.14
N PHE A 431 -4.11 -7.60 14.83
CA PHE A 431 -3.15 -8.03 13.83
C PHE A 431 -1.97 -7.06 13.72
N ASP A 432 -2.21 -5.75 13.72
CA ASP A 432 -1.15 -4.74 13.64
C ASP A 432 -0.14 -4.86 14.78
N LEU A 433 -0.59 -5.20 15.99
CA LEU A 433 0.27 -5.29 17.18
C LEU A 433 0.79 -6.70 17.48
N TYR A 434 0.01 -7.75 17.21
CA TYR A 434 0.29 -9.08 17.75
C TYR A 434 0.44 -10.19 16.70
N ARG A 435 0.38 -9.90 15.39
CA ARG A 435 0.51 -10.93 14.34
C ARG A 435 1.75 -11.82 14.49
N TRP A 436 2.87 -11.28 14.94
CA TRP A 436 4.11 -12.04 15.14
C TRP A 436 4.02 -13.06 16.28
N LYS A 437 3.16 -12.85 17.28
CA LYS A 437 2.92 -13.86 18.31
C LYS A 437 2.34 -15.15 17.73
N ALA A 438 1.59 -15.06 16.63
CA ALA A 438 1.10 -16.24 15.94
C ALA A 438 2.24 -16.98 15.21
N LEU A 439 3.24 -16.28 14.66
CA LEU A 439 4.45 -16.91 14.08
C LEU A 439 5.30 -17.58 15.17
N GLU A 440 5.51 -16.89 16.29
CA GLU A 440 6.22 -17.44 17.46
C GLU A 440 5.54 -18.70 17.98
N GLY A 441 4.21 -18.70 18.11
CA GLY A 441 3.42 -19.86 18.50
C GLY A 441 3.46 -21.02 17.50
N LEU A 442 3.73 -20.73 16.22
CA LEU A 442 3.98 -21.74 15.18
C LEU A 442 5.46 -22.15 15.10
N HIS A 443 6.32 -21.62 15.98
CA HIS A 443 7.77 -21.82 15.97
C HIS A 443 8.45 -21.42 14.66
N LEU A 444 7.92 -20.40 13.99
CA LEU A 444 8.47 -19.82 12.78
C LEU A 444 9.42 -18.66 13.10
N GLN A 445 10.39 -18.44 12.22
CA GLN A 445 11.32 -17.31 12.35
C GLN A 445 10.61 -16.00 12.03
N LEU A 446 11.00 -14.90 12.67
CA LEU A 446 10.45 -13.59 12.38
C LEU A 446 11.02 -13.05 11.05
N PRO A 447 10.18 -12.49 10.16
CA PRO A 447 10.62 -11.98 8.88
C PRO A 447 11.48 -10.70 9.04
N PRO A 448 12.57 -10.53 8.26
CA PRO A 448 13.50 -9.40 8.41
C PRO A 448 12.97 -8.09 7.82
N ASN A 449 12.03 -8.16 6.87
CA ASN A 449 11.45 -6.99 6.21
C ASN A 449 9.99 -7.25 5.83
N HIS A 450 9.28 -6.18 5.45
CA HIS A 450 7.85 -6.25 5.11
C HIS A 450 7.53 -7.11 3.88
N GLN A 451 8.44 -7.19 2.90
CA GLN A 451 8.21 -8.01 1.71
C GLN A 451 8.28 -9.51 2.05
N GLU A 452 9.29 -9.91 2.81
CA GLU A 452 9.43 -11.28 3.32
C GLU A 452 8.32 -11.64 4.31
N GLU A 453 7.85 -10.68 5.12
CA GLU A 453 6.67 -10.87 5.95
C GLU A 453 5.45 -11.26 5.12
N ARG A 454 5.18 -10.53 4.03
CA ARG A 454 4.04 -10.84 3.15
C ARG A 454 4.17 -12.24 2.53
N LYS A 455 5.35 -12.62 2.04
CA LYS A 455 5.59 -13.96 1.49
C LYS A 455 5.41 -15.04 2.55
N MET A 456 5.98 -14.86 3.74
CA MET A 456 5.85 -15.80 4.85
C MET A 456 4.38 -16.03 5.22
N TRP A 457 3.57 -14.97 5.32
CA TRP A 457 2.14 -15.11 5.61
C TRP A 457 1.37 -15.82 4.50
N GLN A 458 1.72 -15.58 3.22
CA GLN A 458 1.16 -16.35 2.10
C GLN A 458 1.48 -17.84 2.22
N GLU A 459 2.72 -18.18 2.56
CA GLU A 459 3.15 -19.57 2.78
C GLU A 459 2.44 -20.22 3.97
N VAL A 460 2.32 -19.51 5.10
CA VAL A 460 1.57 -19.99 6.27
C VAL A 460 0.12 -20.25 5.92
N CYS A 461 -0.54 -19.31 5.24
CA CYS A 461 -1.93 -19.50 4.83
C CYS A 461 -2.07 -20.63 3.80
N GLY A 462 -1.12 -20.75 2.86
CA GLY A 462 -1.06 -21.82 1.87
C GLY A 462 -0.94 -23.21 2.50
N LEU A 463 -0.02 -23.37 3.46
CA LEU A 463 0.14 -24.59 4.23
C LEU A 463 -1.15 -24.95 4.98
N LEU A 464 -1.71 -24.00 5.73
CA LEU A 464 -2.89 -24.25 6.56
C LEU A 464 -4.17 -24.53 5.75
N TYR A 465 -4.35 -23.89 4.60
CA TYR A 465 -5.56 -24.03 3.79
C TYR A 465 -5.50 -25.21 2.82
N ARG A 466 -4.33 -25.45 2.20
CA ARG A 466 -4.17 -26.39 1.08
C ARG A 466 -3.26 -27.57 1.39
N SER A 467 -2.63 -27.60 2.57
CA SER A 467 -1.65 -28.63 2.95
C SER A 467 -0.52 -28.76 1.92
N TYR A 468 -0.11 -27.64 1.30
CA TYR A 468 1.04 -27.64 0.40
C TYR A 468 2.33 -27.98 1.14
N PRO A 469 3.30 -28.64 0.48
CA PRO A 469 4.61 -28.87 1.10
C PRO A 469 5.22 -27.51 1.46
N PRO A 470 5.57 -27.28 2.74
CA PRO A 470 6.07 -25.98 3.17
C PRO A 470 7.42 -25.70 2.52
N ASP A 471 7.64 -24.45 2.08
CA ASP A 471 8.95 -24.04 1.58
C ASP A 471 10.00 -24.18 2.71
N PRO A 472 11.07 -24.99 2.50
CA PRO A 472 12.12 -25.21 3.49
C PRO A 472 12.82 -23.93 3.96
N ARG A 473 12.73 -22.84 3.18
CA ARG A 473 13.27 -21.52 3.56
C ARG A 473 12.60 -20.96 4.81
N TYR A 474 11.29 -21.13 4.96
CA TYR A 474 10.54 -20.60 6.11
C TYR A 474 10.30 -21.65 7.20
N TYR A 475 10.14 -22.93 6.83
CA TYR A 475 9.86 -24.03 7.76
C TYR A 475 11.11 -24.86 8.03
N ARG A 476 12.04 -24.29 8.81
CA ARG A 476 13.25 -25.00 9.25
C ARG A 476 13.16 -25.36 10.74
N TYR A 477 12.95 -26.63 11.03
CA TYR A 477 13.00 -27.17 12.40
C TYR A 477 14.46 -27.27 12.88
N VAL A 478 15.07 -26.13 13.20
CA VAL A 478 16.38 -26.10 13.86
C VAL A 478 16.17 -26.29 15.36
N LYS A 479 17.02 -27.10 16.00
CA LYS A 479 17.06 -27.22 17.48
C LYS A 479 17.47 -25.85 18.05
N GLN A 480 16.49 -25.01 18.40
CA GLN A 480 16.69 -23.60 18.73
C GLN A 480 17.47 -23.41 20.04
N ALA A 481 18.57 -22.68 19.99
CA ALA A 481 19.10 -21.95 21.15
C ALA A 481 18.55 -20.51 21.06
N ASN A 482 17.58 -20.19 21.93
CA ASN A 482 16.95 -18.87 22.14
C ASN A 482 16.63 -18.02 20.88
N THR A 483 15.34 -18.00 20.54
CA THR A 483 14.64 -17.25 19.48
C THR A 483 14.62 -15.74 19.67
N LYS A 484 15.77 -15.04 19.56
CA LYS A 484 15.76 -13.57 19.48
C LYS A 484 16.30 -13.01 18.17
N ASP A 485 17.18 -13.73 17.48
CA ASP A 485 17.82 -13.21 16.28
C ASP A 485 17.36 -13.97 15.02
N PRO A 486 17.01 -13.25 13.93
CA PRO A 486 16.70 -13.88 12.65
C PRO A 486 17.94 -14.64 12.17
N VAL A 487 17.78 -15.92 11.82
CA VAL A 487 18.85 -16.69 11.18
C VAL A 487 19.06 -16.08 9.79
N SER A 488 20.24 -15.53 9.54
CA SER A 488 20.60 -14.92 8.26
C SER A 488 20.34 -15.89 7.10
N GLU A 489 19.76 -15.37 6.01
CA GLU A 489 19.40 -16.14 4.83
C GLU A 489 20.58 -16.98 4.32
N LEU A 490 20.32 -18.26 4.04
CA LEU A 490 21.17 -18.99 3.11
C LEU A 490 20.84 -18.46 1.71
N SER A 491 21.56 -17.41 1.28
CA SER A 491 21.60 -17.06 -0.14
C SER A 491 22.01 -18.32 -0.92
N PRO A 492 21.36 -18.66 -2.04
CA PRO A 492 21.79 -19.80 -2.85
C PRO A 492 23.27 -19.65 -3.19
N THR A 493 24.06 -20.65 -2.81
CA THR A 493 25.51 -20.67 -3.04
C THR A 493 25.83 -21.53 -4.25
N PHE A 494 26.63 -21.02 -5.17
CA PHE A 494 27.21 -21.80 -6.25
C PHE A 494 28.58 -22.34 -5.82
N ARG A 495 28.86 -23.61 -6.12
CA ARG A 495 30.22 -24.16 -6.05
C ARG A 495 30.97 -23.73 -7.30
N LEU A 496 31.98 -22.88 -7.13
CA LEU A 496 32.80 -22.38 -8.21
C LEU A 496 34.27 -22.70 -7.97
N PRO A 497 35.02 -23.02 -9.03
CA PRO A 497 36.47 -23.15 -8.98
C PRO A 497 37.12 -21.76 -8.85
N VAL A 498 37.89 -21.55 -7.78
CA VAL A 498 38.60 -20.29 -7.51
C VAL A 498 40.08 -20.51 -7.25
N PRO A 499 40.95 -19.51 -7.50
CA PRO A 499 42.37 -19.61 -7.18
C PRO A 499 42.59 -19.84 -5.68
N LYS A 500 43.39 -20.86 -5.34
CA LYS A 500 43.76 -21.20 -3.96
C LYS A 500 44.58 -20.08 -3.32
N GLN A 501 45.44 -19.45 -4.12
CA GLN A 501 46.32 -18.33 -3.79
C GLN A 501 46.30 -17.31 -4.94
N THR A 502 46.89 -16.14 -4.72
CA THR A 502 46.99 -15.12 -5.78
C THR A 502 47.90 -15.62 -6.89
N LEU A 503 47.39 -15.70 -8.12
CA LEU A 503 48.14 -16.16 -9.28
C LEU A 503 48.68 -14.96 -10.07
N PRO A 504 49.97 -14.93 -10.42
CA PRO A 504 50.56 -13.86 -11.21
C PRO A 504 50.08 -13.94 -12.67
N ALA A 505 50.17 -12.82 -13.38
CA ALA A 505 49.89 -12.78 -14.82
C ALA A 505 50.80 -13.75 -15.58
N TYR A 506 50.23 -14.37 -16.62
CA TYR A 506 50.83 -15.34 -17.54
C TYR A 506 51.23 -16.70 -16.95
N HIS A 507 50.95 -16.94 -15.66
CA HIS A 507 51.15 -18.25 -15.02
C HIS A 507 50.24 -19.33 -15.63
N LEU A 508 50.76 -20.51 -15.92
CA LEU A 508 49.94 -21.61 -16.42
C LEU A 508 49.13 -22.21 -15.27
N ILE A 509 47.80 -22.12 -15.35
CA ILE A 509 46.92 -22.60 -14.28
C ILE A 509 46.88 -24.13 -14.31
N THR A 510 47.28 -24.74 -13.19
CA THR A 510 47.23 -26.19 -12.96
C THR A 510 46.11 -26.57 -12.00
N ALA A 511 45.79 -27.87 -11.88
CA ALA A 511 44.78 -28.35 -10.94
C ALA A 511 45.11 -28.00 -9.47
N ASP A 512 46.40 -27.92 -9.12
CA ASP A 512 46.87 -27.61 -7.77
C ASP A 512 46.64 -26.13 -7.37
N ASP A 513 46.48 -25.26 -8.36
CA ASP A 513 46.26 -23.83 -8.18
C ASP A 513 44.79 -23.47 -7.88
N ILE A 514 43.86 -24.43 -8.06
CA ILE A 514 42.41 -24.23 -7.99
C ILE A 514 41.82 -24.96 -6.78
N LYS A 515 40.79 -24.37 -6.17
CA LYS A 515 39.94 -25.03 -5.19
C LYS A 515 38.48 -24.72 -5.42
N GLU A 516 37.60 -25.62 -5.03
CA GLU A 516 36.16 -25.36 -5.01
C GLU A 516 35.78 -24.49 -3.81
N LYS A 517 34.97 -23.46 -4.05
CA LYS A 517 34.43 -22.59 -2.99
C LYS A 517 32.95 -22.32 -3.24
N GLU A 518 32.16 -22.39 -2.17
CA GLU A 518 30.76 -21.97 -2.19
C GLU A 518 30.67 -20.44 -2.08
N ILE A 519 30.06 -19.81 -3.08
CA ILE A 519 29.95 -18.35 -3.21
C ILE A 519 28.47 -17.97 -3.38
N PRO A 520 27.93 -16.98 -2.64
CA PRO A 520 26.55 -16.52 -2.79
C PRO A 520 26.25 -16.02 -4.20
N GLU A 521 25.07 -16.32 -4.74
CA GLU A 521 24.62 -15.90 -6.09
C GLU A 521 24.81 -14.40 -6.36
N ALA A 522 24.53 -13.55 -5.37
CA ALA A 522 24.71 -12.10 -5.48
C ALA A 522 26.16 -11.66 -5.73
N GLN A 523 27.15 -12.50 -5.45
CA GLN A 523 28.58 -12.23 -5.61
C GLN A 523 29.20 -12.92 -6.83
N VAL A 524 28.42 -13.64 -7.64
CA VAL A 524 28.90 -14.34 -8.83
C VAL A 524 28.75 -13.45 -10.07
N PRO A 525 29.84 -13.04 -10.74
CA PRO A 525 29.78 -12.36 -12.03
C PRO A 525 29.05 -13.21 -13.08
N GLY A 526 28.31 -12.57 -13.99
CA GLY A 526 27.50 -13.29 -15.01
C GLY A 526 28.32 -14.16 -15.96
N ASP A 527 29.62 -13.91 -16.08
CA ASP A 527 30.60 -14.56 -16.95
C ASP A 527 31.62 -15.43 -16.19
N ALA A 528 31.34 -15.73 -14.91
CA ALA A 528 32.21 -16.57 -14.08
C ALA A 528 32.24 -18.03 -14.58
N LEU A 529 33.45 -18.58 -14.66
CA LEU A 529 33.69 -19.97 -15.05
C LEU A 529 33.18 -20.93 -13.96
N ARG A 530 32.51 -22.01 -14.39
CA ARG A 530 31.80 -22.93 -13.47
C ARG A 530 32.49 -24.28 -13.30
N HIS A 531 33.43 -24.62 -14.18
CA HIS A 531 34.11 -25.91 -14.18
C HIS A 531 35.62 -25.75 -14.17
N GLN A 532 36.33 -26.58 -13.38
CA GLN A 532 37.80 -26.54 -13.29
C GLN A 532 38.48 -26.73 -14.65
N SER A 533 37.88 -27.53 -15.54
CA SER A 533 38.38 -27.77 -16.90
C SER A 533 38.46 -26.52 -17.76
N GLU A 534 37.70 -25.47 -17.44
CA GLU A 534 37.72 -24.19 -18.17
C GLU A 534 38.86 -23.26 -17.72
N LEU A 535 39.49 -23.57 -16.59
CA LEU A 535 40.62 -22.83 -16.01
C LEU A 535 41.94 -23.54 -16.28
N ILE A 536 41.96 -24.87 -16.14
CA ILE A 536 43.18 -25.67 -16.28
C ILE A 536 43.68 -25.57 -17.73
N GLY A 537 44.98 -25.29 -17.87
CA GLY A 537 45.62 -25.17 -19.18
C GLY A 537 45.49 -23.78 -19.82
N TYR A 538 44.84 -22.82 -19.15
CA TYR A 538 44.83 -21.42 -19.54
C TYR A 538 45.79 -20.59 -18.68
N SER A 539 46.19 -19.42 -19.18
CA SER A 539 47.05 -18.46 -18.47
C SER A 539 46.29 -17.14 -18.28
N PRO A 540 46.36 -16.49 -17.10
CA PRO A 540 45.66 -15.24 -16.88
C PRO A 540 46.44 -14.07 -17.48
N LEU A 541 45.76 -13.09 -18.07
CA LEU A 541 46.39 -11.90 -18.64
C LEU A 541 46.81 -10.88 -17.58
N GLN A 542 46.18 -10.94 -16.41
CA GLN A 542 46.42 -10.08 -15.26
C GLN A 542 46.48 -10.91 -13.97
N LEU A 543 46.84 -10.28 -12.85
CA LEU A 543 46.88 -10.93 -11.55
C LEU A 543 45.48 -11.40 -11.12
N LEU A 544 45.35 -12.69 -10.78
CA LEU A 544 44.10 -13.26 -10.26
C LEU A 544 44.14 -13.32 -8.72
N PRO A 545 43.25 -12.63 -8.02
CA PRO A 545 43.19 -12.65 -6.56
C PRO A 545 42.69 -13.99 -6.00
N ALA A 546 43.23 -14.40 -4.85
CA ALA A 546 42.81 -15.62 -4.17
C ALA A 546 41.33 -15.58 -3.77
N ASN A 547 40.63 -16.72 -3.86
CA ASN A 547 39.25 -16.93 -3.41
C ASN A 547 38.15 -16.14 -4.14
N GLN A 548 38.44 -15.55 -5.31
CA GLN A 548 37.47 -14.83 -6.12
C GLN A 548 37.10 -15.63 -7.39
N PRO A 549 35.86 -15.48 -7.90
CA PRO A 549 35.46 -16.04 -9.19
C PRO A 549 36.32 -15.49 -10.34
N VAL A 550 36.62 -16.34 -11.32
CA VAL A 550 37.41 -15.96 -12.49
C VAL A 550 36.50 -15.84 -13.71
N SER A 551 36.63 -14.72 -14.43
CA SER A 551 35.93 -14.48 -15.69
C SER A 551 36.70 -15.07 -16.87
N ARG A 552 35.97 -15.54 -17.89
CA ARG A 552 36.54 -16.06 -19.14
C ARG A 552 37.42 -15.05 -19.88
N PHE A 553 37.08 -13.76 -19.83
CA PHE A 553 37.77 -12.72 -20.60
C PHE A 553 39.18 -12.39 -20.07
N VAL A 554 39.51 -12.91 -18.89
CA VAL A 554 40.80 -12.65 -18.23
C VAL A 554 41.82 -13.75 -18.56
N LEU A 555 41.41 -14.81 -19.27
CA LEU A 555 42.24 -15.97 -19.59
C LEU A 555 42.64 -15.98 -21.08
N THR A 556 43.81 -16.53 -21.37
CA THR A 556 44.32 -16.77 -22.72
C THR A 556 44.92 -18.16 -22.86
N GLU A 557 44.99 -18.67 -24.08
CA GLU A 557 45.60 -19.95 -24.37
C GLU A 557 47.14 -19.84 -24.40
N PRO A 558 47.89 -20.80 -23.80
CA PRO A 558 49.35 -20.75 -23.73
C PRO A 558 50.05 -20.68 -25.09
N LYS A 559 49.40 -21.16 -26.16
CA LYS A 559 49.95 -21.16 -27.52
C LYS A 559 50.30 -19.76 -28.03
N TYR A 560 49.60 -18.73 -27.54
CA TYR A 560 49.85 -17.33 -27.92
C TYR A 560 50.96 -16.67 -27.11
N LEU A 561 51.37 -17.27 -25.98
CA LEU A 561 52.42 -16.75 -25.10
C LEU A 561 53.76 -17.48 -25.27
N LYS A 562 53.76 -18.63 -25.94
CA LYS A 562 54.95 -19.45 -26.10
C LYS A 562 55.94 -18.81 -27.08
N ASP A 563 57.18 -18.64 -26.66
CA ASP A 563 58.28 -18.09 -27.47
C ASP A 563 57.98 -16.68 -28.05
N THR A 564 57.13 -15.90 -27.40
CA THR A 564 56.80 -14.51 -27.80
C THR A 564 57.47 -13.47 -26.90
N MET A 565 57.54 -12.23 -27.38
CA MET A 565 58.00 -11.08 -26.61
C MET A 565 56.99 -9.94 -26.67
N ALA A 566 56.93 -9.17 -25.58
CA ALA A 566 56.08 -7.99 -25.50
C ALA A 566 56.66 -6.85 -26.34
N VAL A 567 55.90 -6.39 -27.33
CA VAL A 567 56.25 -5.23 -28.17
C VAL A 567 55.13 -4.19 -28.04
N GLY A 568 55.50 -2.94 -27.72
CA GLY A 568 54.55 -1.83 -27.69
C GLY A 568 54.48 -1.16 -29.05
N ILE A 569 53.27 -1.10 -29.64
CA ILE A 569 53.01 -0.38 -30.89
C ILE A 569 52.19 0.87 -30.54
N PRO A 570 52.70 2.08 -30.79
CA PRO A 570 51.87 3.28 -30.74
C PRO A 570 50.82 3.19 -31.85
N ALA A 571 49.56 3.36 -31.50
CA ALA A 571 48.42 3.23 -32.39
C ALA A 571 47.43 4.37 -32.19
N THR A 572 46.73 4.73 -33.26
CA THR A 572 45.54 5.58 -33.22
C THR A 572 44.30 4.74 -33.55
N PRO A 573 43.09 5.16 -33.16
CA PRO A 573 41.84 4.51 -33.56
C PRO A 573 41.72 4.27 -35.08
N ALA A 574 42.23 5.17 -35.93
CA ALA A 574 42.28 4.98 -37.39
C ALA A 574 43.12 3.76 -37.84
N MET A 575 44.05 3.29 -37.02
CA MET A 575 44.88 2.11 -37.30
C MET A 575 44.19 0.79 -36.91
N THR A 576 43.06 0.84 -36.20
CA THR A 576 42.31 -0.35 -35.74
C THR A 576 41.10 -0.66 -36.61
N LEU A 577 41.14 -1.78 -37.31
CA LEU A 577 40.03 -2.32 -38.12
C LEU A 577 39.26 -3.35 -37.27
N GLY A 578 37.99 -3.09 -36.98
CA GLY A 578 37.14 -3.98 -36.15
C GLY A 578 36.78 -3.44 -34.76
N GLY A 579 36.95 -2.13 -34.51
CA GLY A 579 36.54 -1.45 -33.28
C GLY A 579 37.63 -1.42 -32.19
N ASN A 580 37.24 -1.06 -30.97
CA ASN A 580 38.19 -0.91 -29.86
C ASN A 580 38.82 -2.26 -29.46
N LEU A 581 40.15 -2.31 -29.47
CA LEU A 581 40.94 -3.44 -29.00
C LEU A 581 40.94 -3.53 -27.47
N LYS A 582 40.93 -4.74 -26.94
CA LYS A 582 41.08 -5.05 -25.51
C LYS A 582 42.16 -6.11 -25.30
N ALA A 583 42.73 -6.15 -24.09
CA ALA A 583 43.60 -7.24 -23.69
C ALA A 583 42.86 -8.58 -23.83
N GLY A 584 43.51 -9.56 -24.46
CA GLY A 584 42.92 -10.86 -24.79
C GLY A 584 42.41 -10.98 -26.23
N ASP A 585 42.30 -9.89 -26.98
CA ASP A 585 41.96 -9.96 -28.40
C ASP A 585 43.10 -10.58 -29.22
N VAL A 586 42.74 -11.40 -30.21
CA VAL A 586 43.67 -11.91 -31.22
C VAL A 586 43.53 -11.03 -32.47
N ILE A 587 44.65 -10.52 -32.97
CA ILE A 587 44.70 -9.59 -34.09
C ILE A 587 45.64 -10.07 -35.19
N ASP A 588 45.39 -9.60 -36.40
CA ASP A 588 46.34 -9.64 -37.51
C ASP A 588 46.94 -8.25 -37.70
N ILE A 589 48.27 -8.18 -37.81
CA ILE A 589 49.00 -6.93 -38.01
C ILE A 589 49.50 -6.90 -39.45
N THR A 590 49.03 -5.94 -40.23
CA THR A 590 49.46 -5.76 -41.63
C THR A 590 50.31 -4.49 -41.74
N LEU A 591 51.54 -4.67 -42.22
CA LEU A 591 52.46 -3.58 -42.53
C LEU A 591 52.27 -3.18 -43.99
N VAL A 592 51.79 -1.96 -44.22
CA VAL A 592 51.54 -1.40 -45.56
C VAL A 592 52.64 -0.39 -45.90
N PRO A 593 53.49 -0.66 -46.91
CA PRO A 593 54.53 0.28 -47.32
C PRO A 593 53.94 1.56 -47.91
N VAL A 594 54.54 2.70 -47.61
CA VAL A 594 54.13 4.01 -48.13
C VAL A 594 54.55 4.12 -49.59
N ALA A 595 53.59 4.30 -50.49
CA ALA A 595 53.84 4.40 -51.93
C ALA A 595 54.65 5.66 -52.28
N ILE A 596 55.81 5.48 -52.91
CA ILE A 596 56.55 6.56 -53.59
C ILE A 596 56.28 6.37 -55.09
N GLU A 597 55.84 7.42 -55.79
CA GLU A 597 55.31 7.40 -57.18
C GLU A 597 56.29 6.92 -58.28
N SER A 598 57.41 6.27 -57.96
CA SER A 598 58.47 5.92 -58.92
C SER A 598 59.15 4.55 -58.75
N GLU A 599 58.64 3.64 -57.92
CA GLU A 599 59.16 2.25 -57.81
C GLU A 599 58.03 1.19 -57.75
N PRO A 600 58.28 -0.08 -58.14
CA PRO A 600 57.31 -1.16 -57.99
C PRO A 600 56.95 -1.35 -56.50
N GLN A 601 55.65 -1.36 -56.18
CA GLN A 601 55.17 -1.40 -54.80
C GLN A 601 55.59 -2.71 -54.08
N PRO A 602 56.15 -2.65 -52.87
CA PRO A 602 56.42 -3.84 -52.07
C PRO A 602 55.10 -4.47 -51.60
N GLU A 603 55.03 -5.80 -51.57
CA GLU A 603 53.85 -6.50 -51.03
C GLU A 603 53.69 -6.25 -49.51
N PRO A 604 52.46 -6.05 -49.01
CA PRO A 604 52.21 -5.86 -47.59
C PRO A 604 52.52 -7.14 -46.81
N VAL A 605 53.15 -7.00 -45.65
CA VAL A 605 53.53 -8.13 -44.80
C VAL A 605 52.55 -8.26 -43.65
N THR A 606 51.94 -9.44 -43.50
CA THR A 606 50.98 -9.73 -42.43
C THR A 606 51.57 -10.65 -41.36
N PHE A 607 51.33 -10.29 -40.11
CA PHE A 607 51.59 -11.10 -38.92
C PHE A 607 50.26 -11.53 -38.35
N SER A 608 49.89 -12.78 -38.58
CA SER A 608 48.60 -13.32 -38.14
C SER A 608 48.67 -13.91 -36.74
N ASP A 609 47.51 -13.93 -36.06
CA ASP A 609 47.29 -14.60 -34.77
C ASP A 609 48.13 -14.04 -33.62
N ILE A 610 48.27 -12.71 -33.58
CA ILE A 610 49.00 -11.99 -32.54
C ILE A 610 48.07 -11.64 -31.39
N LEU A 611 48.44 -12.01 -30.16
CA LEU A 611 47.66 -11.69 -28.96
C LEU A 611 47.95 -10.27 -28.47
N VAL A 612 46.90 -9.53 -28.15
CA VAL A 612 46.97 -8.24 -27.45
C VAL A 612 47.10 -8.51 -25.95
N LEU A 613 48.24 -8.12 -25.36
CA LEU A 613 48.56 -8.29 -23.95
C LEU A 613 47.97 -7.16 -23.10
N ASP A 614 48.01 -5.93 -23.58
CA ASP A 614 47.51 -4.75 -22.87
C ASP A 614 47.23 -3.59 -23.85
N VAL A 615 46.36 -2.66 -23.49
CA VAL A 615 46.08 -1.42 -24.24
C VAL A 615 46.12 -0.24 -23.28
N LYS A 616 47.17 0.58 -23.37
CA LYS A 616 47.37 1.73 -22.47
C LYS A 616 47.11 3.04 -23.19
N LEU A 617 46.23 3.87 -22.63
CA LEU A 617 46.06 5.26 -23.07
C LEU A 617 47.32 6.07 -22.71
N MET A 618 47.84 6.85 -23.67
CA MET A 618 48.92 7.78 -23.40
C MET A 618 48.40 8.95 -22.57
N GLN A 619 48.83 9.08 -21.31
CA GLN A 619 48.54 10.25 -20.50
C GLN A 619 49.49 11.39 -20.86
N GLU A 620 49.05 12.36 -21.66
CA GLU A 620 49.81 13.59 -21.86
C GLU A 620 49.61 14.59 -20.70
N LYS A 621 50.72 15.11 -20.18
CA LYS A 621 50.76 16.34 -19.39
C LYS A 621 50.53 17.55 -20.33
N LYS A 622 49.29 18.06 -20.33
CA LYS A 622 48.81 19.39 -20.79
C LYS A 622 49.67 20.20 -21.79
N SER A 623 49.06 20.57 -22.92
CA SER A 623 48.91 22.00 -23.30
C SER A 623 47.68 22.22 -24.20
N PHE A 624 47.19 23.45 -24.15
CA PHE A 624 45.99 23.98 -24.80
C PHE A 624 45.93 23.79 -26.32
N ALA A 625 44.69 23.70 -26.82
CA ALA A 625 44.21 24.02 -28.16
C ALA A 625 44.63 23.10 -29.31
N GLU A 626 43.82 22.07 -29.58
CA GLU A 626 43.25 21.85 -30.92
C GLU A 626 42.09 20.84 -30.87
N GLN A 627 41.07 21.11 -31.68
CA GLN A 627 39.82 20.37 -31.78
C GLN A 627 40.00 19.07 -32.55
N VAL A 628 39.36 18.00 -32.06
CA VAL A 628 39.01 16.74 -32.75
C VAL A 628 40.18 16.05 -33.46
N SER A 629 40.74 15.02 -32.83
CA SER A 629 40.72 13.64 -33.36
C SER A 629 41.50 12.71 -32.42
N GLU A 630 40.91 11.58 -32.03
CA GLU A 630 41.61 10.33 -31.73
C GLU A 630 42.78 10.35 -30.72
N GLN A 631 42.53 9.99 -29.46
CA GLN A 631 43.59 9.82 -28.45
C GLN A 631 44.54 8.67 -28.85
N PRO A 632 45.86 8.91 -28.95
CA PRO A 632 46.82 7.85 -29.20
C PRO A 632 46.93 6.91 -27.99
N PHE A 633 47.06 5.62 -28.26
CA PHE A 633 47.26 4.58 -27.26
C PHE A 633 48.41 3.67 -27.66
N VAL A 634 48.95 2.92 -26.70
CA VAL A 634 49.96 1.89 -26.96
C VAL A 634 49.31 0.54 -26.81
N VAL A 635 49.32 -0.25 -27.88
CA VAL A 635 48.93 -1.66 -27.87
C VAL A 635 50.18 -2.48 -27.56
N VAL A 636 50.16 -3.24 -26.48
CA VAL A 636 51.22 -4.21 -26.16
C VAL A 636 50.81 -5.54 -26.76
N ILE A 637 51.63 -6.09 -27.65
CA ILE A 637 51.37 -7.34 -28.36
C ILE A 637 52.37 -8.43 -27.98
N ALA A 638 51.98 -9.69 -28.13
CA ALA A 638 52.85 -10.86 -28.02
C ALA A 638 53.42 -11.24 -29.40
N LEU A 639 54.58 -10.69 -29.77
CA LEU A 639 55.21 -10.96 -31.06
C LEU A 639 56.10 -12.22 -31.00
N PRO A 640 55.97 -13.20 -31.92
CA PRO A 640 56.85 -14.37 -31.99
C PRO A 640 58.33 -13.97 -32.12
N THR A 641 59.17 -14.50 -31.24
CA THR A 641 60.61 -14.14 -31.17
C THR A 641 61.35 -14.43 -32.48
N VAL A 642 60.93 -15.47 -33.20
CA VAL A 642 61.47 -15.86 -34.52
C VAL A 642 61.27 -14.77 -35.58
N ARG A 643 60.16 -14.02 -35.50
CA ARG A 643 59.83 -12.93 -36.44
C ARG A 643 60.20 -11.54 -35.93
N ARG A 644 60.94 -11.45 -34.81
CA ARG A 644 61.36 -10.18 -34.21
C ARG A 644 62.19 -9.32 -35.18
N LEU A 645 63.19 -9.92 -35.81
CA LEU A 645 64.11 -9.19 -36.68
C LEU A 645 63.38 -8.66 -37.91
N GLU A 646 62.52 -9.51 -38.49
CA GLU A 646 61.64 -9.18 -39.62
C GLU A 646 60.71 -8.01 -39.29
N PHE A 647 59.99 -8.10 -38.16
CA PHE A 647 59.12 -7.02 -37.69
C PHE A 647 59.88 -5.71 -37.48
N ALA A 648 61.05 -5.74 -36.79
CA ALA A 648 61.85 -4.55 -36.53
C ALA A 648 62.41 -3.88 -37.80
N THR A 649 62.79 -4.68 -38.81
CA THR A 649 63.29 -4.14 -40.09
C THR A 649 62.17 -3.56 -40.96
N GLN A 650 60.98 -4.16 -40.94
CA GLN A 650 59.89 -3.80 -41.83
C GLN A 650 58.93 -2.78 -41.21
N SER A 651 58.91 -2.61 -39.88
CA SER A 651 58.03 -1.64 -39.20
C SER A 651 58.51 -0.18 -39.33
N ALA A 652 59.70 0.06 -39.88
CA ALA A 652 60.25 1.40 -40.02
C ALA A 652 59.66 2.11 -41.26
N GLY A 653 58.90 3.19 -41.04
CA GLY A 653 58.39 4.04 -42.12
C GLY A 653 57.18 3.48 -42.89
N VAL A 654 56.45 2.52 -42.33
CA VAL A 654 55.26 1.89 -42.93
C VAL A 654 54.00 2.16 -42.11
N THR A 655 52.83 2.11 -42.75
CA THR A 655 51.53 2.23 -42.06
C THR A 655 51.16 0.88 -41.45
N VAL A 656 50.89 0.87 -40.14
CA VAL A 656 50.49 -0.36 -39.43
C VAL A 656 48.96 -0.41 -39.30
N LEU A 657 48.36 -1.51 -39.76
CA LEU A 657 46.94 -1.80 -39.58
C LEU A 657 46.76 -2.98 -38.62
N LEU A 658 45.91 -2.81 -37.61
CA LEU A 658 45.57 -3.82 -36.60
C LEU A 658 44.14 -4.31 -36.84
N THR A 659 43.99 -5.55 -37.29
CA THR A 659 42.66 -6.13 -37.61
C THR A 659 42.27 -7.14 -36.53
N ARG A 660 41.13 -6.92 -35.86
CA ARG A 660 40.63 -7.86 -34.85
C ARG A 660 40.05 -9.12 -35.49
N LYS A 661 40.49 -10.30 -35.04
CA LYS A 661 39.83 -11.58 -35.35
C LYS A 661 38.65 -11.79 -34.41
N HIS A 662 37.49 -12.12 -35.00
CA HIS A 662 36.25 -12.36 -34.28
C HIS A 662 36.19 -13.76 -33.68
#